data_AF-A0A976DAT3-F1
#
_entry.id   AF-A0A976DAT3-F1
#
_cell.length_a   1.000
_cell.length_b   1.000
_cell.length_c   1.000
_cell.angle_alpha   90.00
_cell.angle_beta   90.00
_cell.angle_gamma   90.00
#
_symmetry.space_group_name_H-M   'P 1'
#
loop_
_entity.id
_entity.type
_entity.pdbx_description
1 polymer ?
#
loop_
_entity_poly.entity_id
_entity_poly.type
_entity_poly.pdbx_seq_one_letter_code
_entity_poly.pdbx_strand_id
1 'polypeptide(L)'
;MNNSFTFIDLFAGIGGFHLAMHRLGGECVFASEIDEFARLTYEANHKKISPKLFENNLFNKDIRTITPKNLPDFDILCAGFPCQPFSQAGHKRGFEDNHNSERGNLFFNIAEILEAKKPKAFFLENVRGLVTHDDGNTFKIIRNILEDELGYSFYFKVIHASDYGLPQLRPRAFMVGFRDEDFMKSFTFPPSIPLKFNMSDVWGGKCTREIGFTIRIGGRGSVITDRRNWDNYSVDGELKRLSYIEARKMQGFPDDFIFPVSPAQAIKQLGNSVAVDAVEAVAKNILGHLKNLTPKRTILKTTKNKGEWTELLVFIKLLLEKQLSLSDAELNKNTNYLKINKVTTHNLDIAFLLSNLSTVIIKNKEDKSEKEINISEIINAEIINLLISKIKDSSQTFEISEFNIIQDKLGFNVIKGGNSNQKADILLDIENNFIQKENEGFGIKSYLGSKPTLLNASGNTNFIFKINGVNKSYIDEVNAIDTATKLKDRLHRIEELGGTFEYIGAERDTMGFNLKMVDSEMPKIIGQILLLFYKERTSSLADITNKLLGDTKNEDRKILLTSKIKKLLVDILLGFFAGTKWNGSYEANGTIVMKNNGDCVGFHIIELDNLKNYLFENIKLDTPSTTRHRFGKLYLEKDGELYFKLNLQLRF
;
A
#
# COMPACT_ATOMS: atom_id res chain seq x y z
N MET A 1 23.70 17.54 -14.93
CA MET A 1 22.72 18.54 -14.46
C MET A 1 22.51 18.30 -12.97
N ASN A 2 22.45 19.34 -12.14
CA ASN A 2 21.98 19.17 -10.75
C ASN A 2 20.47 18.96 -10.81
N ASN A 3 20.01 17.77 -10.43
CA ASN A 3 18.60 17.41 -10.48
C ASN A 3 17.81 18.18 -9.42
N SER A 4 16.65 18.71 -9.79
CA SER A 4 15.86 19.60 -8.92
C SER A 4 14.79 18.87 -8.11
N PHE A 5 14.40 17.67 -8.55
CA PHE A 5 13.48 16.75 -7.86
C PHE A 5 13.61 15.34 -8.44
N THR A 6 13.07 14.35 -7.74
CA THR A 6 13.00 12.95 -8.19
C THR A 6 11.56 12.53 -8.46
N PHE A 7 11.35 11.61 -9.41
CA PHE A 7 10.01 11.10 -9.71
C PHE A 7 10.04 9.63 -10.12
N ILE A 8 8.87 9.00 -10.11
CA ILE A 8 8.67 7.65 -10.67
C ILE A 8 7.63 7.68 -11.79
N ASP A 9 7.79 6.79 -12.76
CA ASP A 9 6.95 6.71 -13.97
C ASP A 9 6.26 5.34 -14.06
N LEU A 10 5.03 5.27 -13.56
CA LEU A 10 4.23 4.03 -13.54
C LEU A 10 3.34 3.94 -14.78
N PHE A 11 3.19 2.73 -15.32
CA PHE A 11 2.48 2.51 -16.60
C PHE A 11 3.10 3.38 -17.71
N ALA A 12 4.43 3.31 -17.77
CA ALA A 12 5.27 4.32 -18.38
C ALA A 12 5.03 4.45 -19.89
N GLY A 13 4.57 3.39 -20.56
CA GLY A 13 4.42 3.32 -22.00
C GLY A 13 5.74 3.63 -22.68
N ILE A 14 5.75 4.69 -23.49
CA ILE A 14 6.96 5.21 -24.15
C ILE A 14 7.60 6.41 -23.41
N GLY A 15 7.13 6.71 -22.20
CA GLY A 15 7.71 7.72 -21.30
C GLY A 15 7.34 9.15 -21.63
N GLY A 16 6.05 9.41 -21.89
CA GLY A 16 5.55 10.78 -22.05
C GLY A 16 5.66 11.59 -20.74
N PHE A 17 5.37 10.96 -19.59
CA PHE A 17 5.64 11.56 -18.28
C PHE A 17 7.14 11.72 -18.05
N HIS A 18 7.96 10.68 -18.31
CA HIS A 18 9.42 10.77 -18.19
C HIS A 18 9.98 11.97 -18.94
N LEU A 19 9.61 12.12 -20.22
CA LEU A 19 10.09 13.21 -21.06
C LEU A 19 9.71 14.59 -20.50
N ALA A 20 8.44 14.78 -20.13
CA ALA A 20 7.96 16.05 -19.57
C ALA A 20 8.66 16.39 -18.26
N MET A 21 8.77 15.43 -17.34
CA MET A 21 9.39 15.63 -16.03
C MET A 21 10.91 15.85 -16.15
N HIS A 22 11.57 15.13 -17.06
CA HIS A 22 13.00 15.28 -17.31
C HIS A 22 13.33 16.66 -17.89
N ARG A 23 12.53 17.19 -18.83
CA ARG A 23 12.68 18.56 -19.37
C ARG A 23 12.59 19.64 -18.30
N LEU A 24 11.86 19.36 -17.21
CA LEU A 24 11.75 20.25 -16.05
C LEU A 24 12.88 20.04 -15.01
N GLY A 25 13.88 19.20 -15.30
CA GLY A 25 15.02 18.93 -14.43
C GLY A 25 14.79 17.83 -13.39
N GLY A 26 13.84 16.92 -13.64
CA GLY A 26 13.55 15.77 -12.79
C GLY A 26 14.42 14.54 -13.09
N GLU A 27 14.77 13.78 -12.05
CA GLU A 27 15.42 12.46 -12.17
C GLU A 27 14.41 11.33 -12.00
N CYS A 28 14.29 10.45 -13.00
CA CYS A 28 13.45 9.26 -12.90
C CYS A 28 14.19 8.18 -12.10
N VAL A 29 13.73 7.90 -10.87
CA VAL A 29 14.37 6.92 -9.99
C VAL A 29 13.72 5.52 -10.05
N PHE A 30 12.56 5.40 -10.69
CA PHE A 30 11.89 4.13 -10.92
C PHE A 30 10.87 4.25 -12.05
N ALA A 31 10.74 3.20 -12.87
CA ALA A 31 9.72 3.12 -13.91
C ALA A 31 9.15 1.69 -14.03
N SER A 32 7.88 1.56 -14.43
CA SER A 32 7.25 0.25 -14.64
C SER A 32 6.42 0.22 -15.94
N GLU A 33 6.71 -0.76 -16.80
CA GLU A 33 6.00 -1.02 -18.06
C GLU A 33 6.04 -2.51 -18.40
N ILE A 34 4.89 -3.09 -18.75
CA ILE A 34 4.71 -4.52 -19.00
C ILE A 34 4.75 -4.89 -20.49
N ASP A 35 4.35 -3.98 -21.38
CA ASP A 35 4.35 -4.19 -22.84
C ASP A 35 5.78 -4.16 -23.37
N GLU A 36 6.23 -5.29 -23.92
CA GLU A 36 7.61 -5.48 -24.36
C GLU A 36 8.02 -4.51 -25.48
N PHE A 37 7.09 -4.17 -26.39
CA PHE A 37 7.37 -3.21 -27.45
C PHE A 37 7.52 -1.79 -26.89
N ALA A 38 6.67 -1.39 -25.94
CA ALA A 38 6.78 -0.11 -25.26
C ALA A 38 8.10 0.01 -24.49
N ARG A 39 8.54 -1.07 -23.82
CA ARG A 39 9.85 -1.12 -23.15
C ARG A 39 11.02 -0.89 -24.11
N LEU A 40 11.00 -1.50 -25.30
CA LEU A 40 12.03 -1.27 -26.32
C LEU A 40 12.12 0.21 -26.71
N THR A 41 10.96 0.82 -26.99
CA THR A 41 10.89 2.26 -27.31
C THR A 41 11.32 3.13 -26.12
N TYR A 42 10.92 2.79 -24.90
CA TYR A 42 11.29 3.51 -23.69
C TYR A 42 12.81 3.49 -23.49
N GLU A 43 13.44 2.32 -23.57
CA GLU A 43 14.89 2.16 -23.40
C GLU A 43 15.66 2.91 -24.49
N ALA A 44 15.23 2.84 -25.75
CA ALA A 44 15.89 3.51 -26.87
C ALA A 44 16.02 5.04 -26.70
N ASN A 45 15.07 5.65 -25.96
CA ASN A 45 15.03 7.11 -25.78
C ASN A 45 15.51 7.55 -24.39
N HIS A 46 15.16 6.81 -23.32
CA HIS A 46 15.39 7.26 -21.95
C HIS A 46 16.69 6.75 -21.32
N LYS A 47 17.31 5.69 -21.87
CA LYS A 47 18.57 5.13 -21.33
C LYS A 47 19.73 6.13 -21.34
N LYS A 48 19.77 7.02 -22.34
CA LYS A 48 20.82 8.04 -22.45
C LYS A 48 20.68 9.15 -21.41
N ILE A 49 19.46 9.49 -21.04
CA ILE A 49 19.17 10.61 -20.12
C ILE A 49 19.01 10.14 -18.66
N SER A 50 18.66 8.87 -18.44
CA SER A 50 18.45 8.26 -17.13
C SER A 50 19.17 6.89 -17.03
N PRO A 51 20.51 6.82 -17.18
CA PRO A 51 21.24 5.54 -17.24
C PRO A 51 21.10 4.70 -15.95
N LYS A 52 21.12 5.35 -14.78
CA LYS A 52 21.00 4.70 -13.47
C LYS A 52 19.71 3.89 -13.31
N LEU A 53 18.62 4.29 -13.99
CA LEU A 53 17.35 3.56 -13.98
C LEU A 53 17.52 2.13 -14.51
N PHE A 54 18.34 1.98 -15.55
CA PHE A 54 18.58 0.70 -16.23
C PHE A 54 19.71 -0.09 -15.56
N GLU A 55 20.80 0.58 -15.19
CA GLU A 55 21.96 -0.03 -14.53
C GLU A 55 21.59 -0.67 -13.18
N ASN A 56 20.71 -0.03 -12.41
CA ASN A 56 20.26 -0.51 -11.10
C ASN A 56 19.04 -1.45 -11.17
N ASN A 57 18.62 -1.88 -12.37
CA ASN A 57 17.43 -2.71 -12.56
C ASN A 57 16.14 -2.10 -11.95
N LEU A 58 16.00 -0.77 -12.05
CA LEU A 58 14.85 0.00 -11.55
C LEU A 58 13.78 0.25 -12.63
N PHE A 59 13.96 -0.34 -13.83
CA PHE A 59 12.92 -0.41 -14.86
C PHE A 59 12.16 -1.74 -14.78
N ASN A 60 11.18 -1.80 -13.89
CA ASN A 60 10.42 -3.01 -13.57
C ASN A 60 9.45 -3.43 -14.71
N LYS A 61 9.26 -4.74 -14.91
CA LYS A 61 8.33 -5.29 -15.92
C LYS A 61 6.87 -5.31 -15.47
N ASP A 62 6.59 -5.70 -14.23
CA ASP A 62 5.23 -5.84 -13.75
C ASP A 62 5.07 -5.19 -12.38
N ILE A 63 4.31 -4.09 -12.33
CA ILE A 63 4.06 -3.30 -11.12
C ILE A 63 3.58 -4.16 -9.95
N ARG A 64 2.87 -5.26 -10.24
CA ARG A 64 2.34 -6.16 -9.22
C ARG A 64 3.47 -6.85 -8.47
N THR A 65 4.63 -7.09 -9.07
CA THR A 65 5.74 -7.84 -8.45
C THR A 65 6.53 -7.03 -7.40
N ILE A 66 6.26 -5.73 -7.29
CA ILE A 66 7.04 -4.82 -6.46
C ILE A 66 6.55 -4.88 -5.02
N THR A 67 7.50 -4.82 -4.08
CA THR A 67 7.22 -4.46 -2.69
C THR A 67 7.43 -2.95 -2.52
N PRO A 68 6.38 -2.14 -2.31
CA PRO A 68 6.47 -0.67 -2.33
C PRO A 68 7.57 -0.06 -1.44
N LYS A 69 7.85 -0.68 -0.28
CA LYS A 69 8.89 -0.22 0.65
C LYS A 69 10.30 -0.28 0.05
N ASN A 70 10.55 -1.19 -0.88
CA ASN A 70 11.87 -1.42 -1.49
C ASN A 70 12.16 -0.43 -2.64
N LEU A 71 11.18 0.38 -3.06
CA LEU A 71 11.41 1.42 -4.04
C LEU A 71 12.40 2.47 -3.47
N PRO A 72 13.13 3.20 -4.30
CA PRO A 72 13.81 4.43 -3.86
C PRO A 72 12.80 5.45 -3.33
N ASP A 73 13.25 6.41 -2.52
CA ASP A 73 12.43 7.57 -2.19
C ASP A 73 12.34 8.53 -3.38
N PHE A 74 11.21 9.21 -3.52
CA PHE A 74 10.94 10.11 -4.63
C PHE A 74 9.99 11.25 -4.25
N ASP A 75 10.07 12.37 -4.97
CA ASP A 75 9.22 13.53 -4.71
C ASP A 75 7.83 13.41 -5.36
N ILE A 76 7.75 12.88 -6.58
CA ILE A 76 6.50 12.88 -7.38
C ILE A 76 6.21 11.50 -7.96
N LEU A 77 4.99 10.99 -7.77
CA LEU A 77 4.47 9.81 -8.47
C LEU A 77 3.76 10.21 -9.75
N CYS A 78 4.18 9.72 -10.91
CA CYS A 78 3.46 9.86 -12.18
C CYS A 78 2.84 8.53 -12.61
N ALA A 79 1.59 8.55 -13.07
CA ALA A 79 0.92 7.35 -13.58
C ALA A 79 -0.20 7.62 -14.60
N GLY A 80 -0.01 7.15 -15.83
CA GLY A 80 -1.07 7.06 -16.84
C GLY A 80 -1.74 5.68 -16.80
N PHE A 81 -2.50 5.42 -15.73
CA PHE A 81 -2.94 4.05 -15.45
C PHE A 81 -4.10 3.61 -16.35
N PRO A 82 -4.17 2.32 -16.76
CA PRO A 82 -5.27 1.83 -17.59
C PRO A 82 -6.64 2.09 -16.96
N CYS A 83 -7.57 2.67 -17.74
CA CYS A 83 -8.98 2.82 -17.36
C CYS A 83 -9.63 1.44 -17.30
N GLN A 84 -9.64 0.83 -16.12
CA GLN A 84 -10.31 -0.44 -15.91
C GLN A 84 -11.40 -0.27 -14.88
N PRO A 85 -12.52 -0.98 -15.04
CA PRO A 85 -13.61 -0.86 -14.11
C PRO A 85 -13.14 -1.32 -12.73
N PHE A 86 -13.42 -0.50 -11.69
CA PHE A 86 -13.23 -0.88 -10.28
C PHE A 86 -14.04 -2.14 -9.94
N SER A 87 -15.08 -2.38 -10.75
CA SER A 87 -15.47 -3.70 -11.26
C SER A 87 -16.62 -3.56 -12.27
N GLN A 88 -16.68 -4.41 -13.30
CA GLN A 88 -17.97 -4.92 -13.79
C GLN A 88 -18.56 -5.78 -12.65
N ALA A 89 -19.04 -5.14 -11.58
CA ALA A 89 -19.81 -5.79 -10.50
C ALA A 89 -21.16 -5.08 -10.32
N GLY A 90 -21.71 -4.60 -11.43
CA GLY A 90 -23.00 -3.93 -11.47
C GLY A 90 -23.89 -4.61 -12.50
N HIS A 91 -23.75 -4.28 -13.79
CA HIS A 91 -24.69 -4.79 -14.80
C HIS A 91 -24.14 -4.79 -16.23
N LYS A 92 -24.41 -5.90 -16.93
CA LYS A 92 -24.66 -6.06 -18.39
C LYS A 92 -23.49 -5.80 -19.36
N ARG A 93 -22.72 -6.86 -19.67
CA ARG A 93 -22.73 -7.61 -20.96
C ARG A 93 -21.45 -8.45 -21.09
N GLY A 94 -21.65 -9.77 -21.16
CA GLY A 94 -20.95 -10.77 -21.98
C GLY A 94 -19.42 -10.68 -22.09
N PHE A 95 -18.76 -11.68 -21.50
CA PHE A 95 -17.37 -12.08 -21.71
C PHE A 95 -17.11 -12.62 -23.13
N GLU A 96 -17.31 -11.78 -24.14
CA GLU A 96 -16.63 -11.92 -25.42
C GLU A 96 -15.67 -10.75 -25.60
N ASP A 97 -14.59 -10.77 -24.80
CA ASP A 97 -13.30 -10.18 -25.15
C ASP A 97 -12.23 -10.84 -24.23
N ASN A 98 -11.92 -12.09 -24.58
CA ASN A 98 -10.90 -12.93 -23.96
C ASN A 98 -9.49 -12.37 -24.16
N HIS A 99 -9.04 -11.39 -23.36
CA HIS A 99 -7.61 -11.12 -23.21
C HIS A 99 -7.11 -10.44 -21.91
N ASN A 100 -7.93 -10.09 -20.89
CA ASN A 100 -7.43 -9.23 -19.80
C ASN A 100 -7.86 -9.61 -18.36
N SER A 101 -7.83 -10.88 -17.96
CA SER A 101 -7.85 -11.22 -16.53
C SER A 101 -6.55 -10.85 -15.81
N GLU A 102 -5.41 -10.89 -16.52
CA GLU A 102 -4.52 -9.75 -16.77
C GLU A 102 -4.33 -8.66 -15.72
N ARG A 103 -5.36 -7.82 -15.67
CA ARG A 103 -5.24 -6.42 -15.33
C ARG A 103 -6.24 -6.14 -14.22
N GLY A 104 -5.99 -6.70 -13.04
CA GLY A 104 -6.68 -6.30 -11.82
C GLY A 104 -6.51 -4.80 -11.59
N ASN A 105 -7.46 -4.13 -10.93
CA ASN A 105 -7.49 -2.67 -10.82
C ASN A 105 -6.13 -2.08 -10.36
N LEU A 106 -5.37 -1.57 -11.34
CA LEU A 106 -3.97 -1.19 -11.19
C LEU A 106 -3.80 0.06 -10.31
N PHE A 107 -4.88 0.83 -10.10
CA PHE A 107 -4.95 1.94 -9.17
C PHE A 107 -4.58 1.53 -7.75
N PHE A 108 -4.93 0.32 -7.29
CA PHE A 108 -4.57 -0.10 -5.93
C PHE A 108 -3.07 -0.30 -5.75
N ASN A 109 -2.32 -0.66 -6.80
CA ASN A 109 -0.85 -0.68 -6.69
C ASN A 109 -0.30 0.75 -6.54
N ILE A 110 -0.93 1.74 -7.18
CA ILE A 110 -0.58 3.16 -6.98
C ILE A 110 -0.86 3.56 -5.53
N ALA A 111 -2.03 3.23 -5.00
CA ALA A 111 -2.41 3.52 -3.62
C ALA A 111 -1.45 2.86 -2.60
N GLU A 112 -1.09 1.59 -2.81
CA GLU A 112 -0.09 0.88 -1.99
C GLU A 112 1.29 1.58 -2.02
N ILE A 113 1.71 2.12 -3.17
CA ILE A 113 2.95 2.89 -3.31
C ILE A 113 2.84 4.25 -2.60
N LEU A 114 1.75 4.98 -2.78
CA LEU A 114 1.51 6.26 -2.11
C LEU A 114 1.47 6.11 -0.59
N GLU A 115 0.84 5.04 -0.08
CA GLU A 115 0.77 4.71 1.35
C GLU A 115 2.16 4.45 1.93
N ALA A 116 2.98 3.66 1.22
CA ALA A 116 4.30 3.25 1.69
C ALA A 116 5.37 4.35 1.55
N LYS A 117 5.36 5.10 0.45
CA LYS A 117 6.41 6.07 0.10
C LYS A 117 6.07 7.52 0.43
N LYS A 118 4.79 7.83 0.54
CA LYS A 118 4.29 9.17 0.89
C LYS A 118 5.01 10.32 0.14
N PRO A 119 5.11 10.29 -1.21
CA PRO A 119 5.74 11.37 -1.98
C PRO A 119 5.12 12.75 -1.70
N LYS A 120 5.81 13.83 -2.09
CA LYS A 120 5.30 15.19 -1.93
C LYS A 120 4.05 15.43 -2.78
N ALA A 121 3.98 14.83 -3.97
CA ALA A 121 2.83 14.93 -4.86
C ALA A 121 2.57 13.65 -5.66
N PHE A 122 1.35 13.53 -6.18
CA PHE A 122 1.04 12.60 -7.27
C PHE A 122 0.48 13.35 -8.48
N PHE A 123 0.68 12.77 -9.66
CA PHE A 123 0.12 13.20 -10.92
C PHE A 123 -0.38 11.98 -11.70
N LEU A 124 -1.70 11.78 -11.68
CA LEU A 124 -2.36 10.69 -12.35
C LEU A 124 -3.10 11.19 -13.61
N GLU A 125 -3.09 10.38 -14.65
CA GLU A 125 -3.82 10.63 -15.89
C GLU A 125 -4.74 9.45 -16.21
N ASN A 126 -5.90 9.78 -16.76
CA ASN A 126 -6.82 8.78 -17.31
C ASN A 126 -7.71 9.36 -18.42
N VAL A 127 -8.49 8.53 -19.11
CA VAL A 127 -9.50 8.98 -20.07
C VAL A 127 -10.60 9.78 -19.38
N ARG A 128 -11.19 10.76 -20.06
CA ARG A 128 -12.29 11.58 -19.51
C ARG A 128 -13.48 10.76 -19.01
N GLY A 129 -13.70 9.58 -19.60
CA GLY A 129 -14.80 8.68 -19.25
C GLY A 129 -14.72 8.10 -17.83
N LEU A 130 -13.53 8.11 -17.20
CA LEU A 130 -13.34 7.67 -15.81
C LEU A 130 -14.26 8.43 -14.84
N VAL A 131 -14.48 9.72 -15.11
CA VAL A 131 -15.24 10.64 -14.23
C VAL A 131 -16.71 10.25 -14.15
N THR A 132 -17.28 9.78 -15.26
CA THR A 132 -18.68 9.37 -15.37
C THR A 132 -18.84 7.85 -15.32
N HIS A 133 -17.75 7.10 -15.14
CA HIS A 133 -17.77 5.65 -15.13
C HIS A 133 -18.52 5.13 -13.89
N ASP A 134 -19.38 4.12 -14.07
CA ASP A 134 -20.16 3.49 -13.00
C ASP A 134 -20.96 4.55 -12.20
N ASP A 135 -21.67 5.42 -12.93
CA ASP A 135 -22.42 6.56 -12.40
C ASP A 135 -21.58 7.48 -11.47
N GLY A 136 -20.27 7.54 -11.72
CA GLY A 136 -19.30 8.34 -10.96
C GLY A 136 -18.73 7.66 -9.72
N ASN A 137 -19.19 6.44 -9.38
CA ASN A 137 -18.73 5.71 -8.19
C ASN A 137 -17.23 5.37 -8.26
N THR A 138 -16.74 5.02 -9.45
CA THR A 138 -15.32 4.74 -9.68
C THR A 138 -14.44 5.93 -9.33
N PHE A 139 -14.78 7.12 -9.82
CA PHE A 139 -14.05 8.35 -9.55
C PHE A 139 -14.15 8.75 -8.06
N LYS A 140 -15.32 8.54 -7.45
CA LYS A 140 -15.53 8.76 -6.02
C LYS A 140 -14.65 7.86 -5.15
N ILE A 141 -14.52 6.57 -5.49
CA ILE A 141 -13.64 5.64 -4.76
C ILE A 141 -12.18 6.08 -4.85
N ILE A 142 -11.71 6.44 -6.06
CA ILE A 142 -10.34 6.97 -6.26
C ILE A 142 -10.11 8.17 -5.35
N ARG A 143 -11.04 9.13 -5.38
CA ARG A 143 -10.95 10.36 -4.60
C ARG A 143 -10.92 10.09 -3.10
N ASN A 144 -11.84 9.26 -2.59
CA ASN A 144 -11.89 8.92 -1.17
C ASN A 144 -10.61 8.22 -0.69
N ILE A 145 -10.04 7.32 -1.49
CA ILE A 145 -8.77 6.67 -1.13
C ILE A 145 -7.64 7.71 -1.06
N LEU A 146 -7.56 8.63 -2.03
CA LEU A 146 -6.49 9.63 -2.06
C LEU A 146 -6.64 10.70 -0.97
N GLU A 147 -7.86 11.23 -0.75
CA GLU A 147 -8.13 12.26 0.25
C GLU A 147 -8.29 11.70 1.67
N ASP A 148 -9.24 10.78 1.87
CA ASP A 148 -9.67 10.36 3.20
C ASP A 148 -8.75 9.30 3.81
N GLU A 149 -8.26 8.36 3.00
CA GLU A 149 -7.41 7.27 3.48
C GLU A 149 -5.91 7.64 3.48
N LEU A 150 -5.43 8.24 2.39
CA LEU A 150 -4.00 8.56 2.21
C LEU A 150 -3.62 9.98 2.65
N GLY A 151 -4.61 10.87 2.85
CA GLY A 151 -4.39 12.20 3.39
C GLY A 151 -3.79 13.21 2.41
N TYR A 152 -3.89 12.99 1.10
CA TYR A 152 -3.46 13.97 0.10
C TYR A 152 -4.60 14.94 -0.23
N SER A 153 -4.27 16.15 -0.65
CA SER A 153 -5.26 16.96 -1.38
C SER A 153 -5.58 16.31 -2.73
N PHE A 154 -6.75 16.64 -3.30
CA PHE A 154 -7.17 16.12 -4.59
C PHE A 154 -7.74 17.23 -5.46
N TYR A 155 -7.07 17.47 -6.58
CA TYR A 155 -7.46 18.35 -7.67
C TYR A 155 -7.70 17.55 -8.93
N PHE A 156 -8.72 17.95 -9.67
CA PHE A 156 -9.08 17.29 -10.90
C PHE A 156 -9.52 18.31 -11.95
N LYS A 157 -9.10 18.10 -13.19
CA LYS A 157 -9.58 18.84 -14.37
C LYS A 157 -9.54 17.96 -15.62
N VAL A 158 -10.53 18.12 -16.49
CA VAL A 158 -10.43 17.59 -17.86
C VAL A 158 -9.57 18.54 -18.68
N ILE A 159 -8.41 18.04 -19.12
CA ILE A 159 -7.40 18.77 -19.88
C ILE A 159 -7.48 18.37 -21.35
N HIS A 160 -7.52 19.35 -22.25
CA HIS A 160 -7.46 19.14 -23.69
C HIS A 160 -6.05 19.43 -24.19
N ALA A 161 -5.46 18.54 -24.99
CA ALA A 161 -4.12 18.78 -25.57
C ALA A 161 -4.06 20.08 -26.40
N SER A 162 -5.16 20.47 -27.05
CA SER A 162 -5.32 21.74 -27.78
C SER A 162 -5.18 22.98 -26.91
N ASP A 163 -5.46 22.88 -25.61
CA ASP A 163 -5.31 24.00 -24.67
C ASP A 163 -3.85 24.21 -24.27
N TYR A 164 -2.94 23.33 -24.72
CA TYR A 164 -1.52 23.35 -24.35
C TYR A 164 -0.62 23.23 -25.58
N GLY A 165 -1.00 23.89 -26.67
CA GLY A 165 -0.13 24.06 -27.83
C GLY A 165 -0.17 22.95 -28.88
N LEU A 166 -0.84 21.82 -28.62
CA LEU A 166 -0.83 20.65 -29.51
C LEU A 166 -2.11 20.54 -30.35
N PRO A 167 -2.04 20.32 -31.67
CA PRO A 167 -3.22 20.31 -32.53
C PRO A 167 -3.98 18.97 -32.48
N GLN A 168 -4.42 18.55 -31.29
CA GLN A 168 -5.10 17.29 -31.06
C GLN A 168 -6.32 17.43 -30.13
N LEU A 169 -7.47 16.93 -30.58
CA LEU A 169 -8.68 16.81 -29.79
C LEU A 169 -8.58 15.61 -28.84
N ARG A 170 -7.83 15.78 -27.75
CA ARG A 170 -7.55 14.73 -26.74
C ARG A 170 -7.89 15.20 -25.33
N PRO A 171 -9.16 15.06 -24.89
CA PRO A 171 -9.55 15.33 -23.51
C PRO A 171 -9.13 14.19 -22.58
N ARG A 172 -8.47 14.51 -21.46
CA ARG A 172 -8.02 13.57 -20.43
C ARG A 172 -8.30 14.09 -19.03
N ALA A 173 -8.62 13.17 -18.13
CA ALA A 173 -8.81 13.44 -16.72
C ALA A 173 -7.44 13.50 -16.05
N PHE A 174 -6.99 14.69 -15.66
CA PHE A 174 -5.77 14.86 -14.88
C PHE A 174 -6.14 15.02 -13.41
N MET A 175 -5.49 14.23 -12.55
CA MET A 175 -5.68 14.24 -11.11
C MET A 175 -4.33 14.55 -10.45
N VAL A 176 -4.32 15.56 -9.59
CA VAL A 176 -3.12 16.07 -8.94
C VAL A 176 -3.41 16.18 -7.45
N GLY A 177 -2.44 15.82 -6.61
CA GLY A 177 -2.60 15.93 -5.17
C GLY A 177 -1.28 16.10 -4.46
N PHE A 178 -1.34 16.75 -3.31
CA PHE A 178 -0.19 17.14 -2.51
C PHE A 178 -0.34 16.63 -1.08
N ARG A 179 0.75 16.12 -0.50
CA ARG A 179 0.74 15.59 0.86
C ARG A 179 0.62 16.67 1.92
N ASP A 180 1.33 17.79 1.71
CA ASP A 180 1.56 18.82 2.73
C ASP A 180 0.77 20.13 2.43
N GLU A 181 -0.39 20.04 1.79
CA GLU A 181 -1.22 21.21 1.48
C GLU A 181 -2.20 21.54 2.63
N ASP A 182 -2.25 22.82 3.01
CA ASP A 182 -3.13 23.33 4.06
C ASP A 182 -4.61 23.36 3.63
N PHE A 183 -5.52 23.66 4.57
CA PHE A 183 -6.97 23.80 4.32
C PHE A 183 -7.30 24.81 3.19
N MET A 184 -6.40 25.76 2.94
CA MET A 184 -6.45 26.68 1.80
C MET A 184 -5.98 25.99 0.53
N LYS A 185 -6.87 25.18 -0.06
CA LYS A 185 -6.69 24.54 -1.37
C LYS A 185 -6.44 25.59 -2.45
N SER A 186 -5.20 25.74 -2.91
CA SER A 186 -4.79 26.86 -3.78
C SER A 186 -4.10 26.43 -5.08
N PHE A 187 -3.89 25.13 -5.29
CA PHE A 187 -3.41 24.67 -6.58
C PHE A 187 -4.43 24.98 -7.68
N THR A 188 -3.92 25.57 -8.77
CA THR A 188 -4.68 25.78 -9.99
C THR A 188 -3.96 25.12 -11.17
N PHE A 189 -4.72 24.38 -11.96
CA PHE A 189 -4.25 23.93 -13.26
C PHE A 189 -3.82 25.12 -14.13
N PRO A 190 -2.82 24.95 -15.01
CA PRO A 190 -2.34 26.02 -15.87
C PRO A 190 -3.46 26.60 -16.74
N PRO A 191 -3.38 27.90 -17.08
CA PRO A 191 -4.26 28.49 -18.07
C PRO A 191 -3.98 27.88 -19.44
N SER A 192 -5.00 27.91 -20.32
CA SER A 192 -4.81 27.49 -21.70
C SER A 192 -3.88 28.45 -22.45
N ILE A 193 -3.11 27.90 -23.38
CA ILE A 193 -2.27 28.64 -24.32
C ILE A 193 -2.70 28.35 -25.76
N PRO A 194 -2.46 29.27 -26.71
CA PRO A 194 -2.73 29.03 -28.12
C PRO A 194 -1.94 27.83 -28.68
N LEU A 195 -2.38 27.31 -29.83
CA LEU A 195 -1.65 26.28 -30.56
C LEU A 195 -0.23 26.76 -30.91
N LYS A 196 0.77 25.92 -30.63
CA LYS A 196 2.17 26.14 -31.04
C LYS A 196 2.32 25.93 -32.54
N PHE A 197 1.53 25.00 -33.07
CA PHE A 197 1.43 24.64 -34.48
C PHE A 197 0.07 23.97 -34.71
N ASN A 198 -0.46 24.04 -35.94
CA ASN A 198 -1.71 23.43 -36.34
C ASN A 198 -1.48 22.17 -37.19
N MET A 199 -2.55 21.49 -37.61
CA MET A 199 -2.40 20.29 -38.46
C MET A 199 -1.77 20.58 -39.83
N SER A 200 -1.89 21.79 -40.40
CA SER A 200 -1.18 22.14 -41.63
C SER A 200 0.33 22.13 -41.43
N ASP A 201 0.80 22.62 -40.29
CA ASP A 201 2.22 22.56 -39.91
C ASP A 201 2.68 21.11 -39.66
N VAL A 202 1.81 20.27 -39.06
CA VAL A 202 2.09 18.84 -38.87
C VAL A 202 2.30 18.14 -40.22
N TRP A 203 1.45 18.43 -41.19
CA TRP A 203 1.46 17.82 -42.53
C TRP A 203 2.45 18.47 -43.50
N GLY A 204 2.93 19.68 -43.23
CA GLY A 204 3.73 20.47 -44.17
C GLY A 204 2.95 20.92 -45.41
N GLY A 205 1.62 21.11 -45.29
CA GLY A 205 0.70 21.43 -46.39
C GLY A 205 -0.67 21.87 -45.87
N LYS A 206 -1.51 22.47 -46.72
CA LYS A 206 -2.81 23.04 -46.29
C LYS A 206 -3.78 21.94 -45.88
N CYS A 207 -3.97 21.75 -44.58
CA CYS A 207 -4.92 20.79 -44.02
C CYS A 207 -6.30 21.41 -43.84
N THR A 208 -7.36 20.66 -44.15
CA THR A 208 -8.75 21.14 -43.97
C THR A 208 -9.18 21.30 -42.52
N ARG A 209 -8.43 20.72 -41.57
CA ARG A 209 -8.67 20.85 -40.14
C ARG A 209 -7.50 21.61 -39.51
N GLU A 210 -7.81 22.48 -38.58
CA GLU A 210 -6.80 23.13 -37.74
C GLU A 210 -6.35 22.19 -36.59
N ILE A 211 -7.30 21.47 -35.99
CA ILE A 211 -7.09 20.51 -34.89
C ILE A 211 -7.45 19.10 -35.34
N GLY A 212 -6.51 18.17 -35.17
CA GLY A 212 -6.66 16.76 -35.47
C GLY A 212 -7.47 16.00 -34.42
N PHE A 213 -7.95 14.82 -34.78
CA PHE A 213 -8.62 13.92 -33.85
C PHE A 213 -7.63 13.23 -32.90
N THR A 214 -8.15 12.66 -31.81
CA THR A 214 -7.38 11.72 -30.97
C THR A 214 -6.86 10.57 -31.84
N ILE A 215 -5.59 10.22 -31.65
CA ILE A 215 -4.96 9.08 -32.34
C ILE A 215 -5.72 7.79 -31.97
N ARG A 216 -6.26 7.12 -32.99
CA ARG A 216 -7.05 5.90 -32.85
C ARG A 216 -6.15 4.67 -32.76
N ILE A 217 -6.45 3.77 -31.84
CA ILE A 217 -5.78 2.48 -31.70
C ILE A 217 -6.70 1.40 -32.28
N GLY A 218 -6.40 0.94 -33.49
CA GLY A 218 -7.17 -0.11 -34.18
C GLY A 218 -8.47 0.33 -34.86
N GLY A 219 -8.89 -0.43 -35.88
CA GLY A 219 -10.11 -0.21 -36.67
C GLY A 219 -9.90 -0.39 -38.18
N ARG A 220 -10.93 -0.87 -38.91
CA ARG A 220 -10.96 -0.86 -40.38
C ARG A 220 -11.02 0.60 -40.86
N GLY A 221 -10.18 0.97 -41.83
CA GLY A 221 -10.04 2.33 -42.32
C GLY A 221 -11.39 2.96 -42.67
N SER A 222 -11.74 4.03 -41.96
CA SER A 222 -12.96 4.79 -42.18
C SER A 222 -12.71 5.80 -43.29
N VAL A 223 -13.58 5.87 -44.29
CA VAL A 223 -13.54 6.93 -45.31
C VAL A 223 -13.74 8.31 -44.68
N ILE A 224 -13.25 9.39 -45.30
CA ILE A 224 -13.25 10.73 -44.70
C ILE A 224 -14.63 11.26 -44.28
N THR A 225 -15.70 10.75 -44.92
CA THR A 225 -17.10 11.08 -44.62
C THR A 225 -17.70 10.26 -43.47
N ASP A 226 -17.03 9.22 -42.98
CA ASP A 226 -17.49 8.42 -41.85
C ASP A 226 -17.31 9.21 -40.54
N ARG A 227 -18.36 9.24 -39.72
CA ARG A 227 -18.32 9.82 -38.36
C ARG A 227 -17.24 9.21 -37.45
N ARG A 228 -16.69 8.05 -37.81
CA ARG A 228 -15.61 7.33 -37.11
C ARG A 228 -14.22 7.54 -37.73
N ASN A 229 -14.11 8.42 -38.74
CA ASN A 229 -12.83 8.79 -39.34
C ASN A 229 -12.00 9.64 -38.37
N TRP A 230 -10.95 9.04 -37.80
CA TRP A 230 -10.04 9.73 -36.88
C TRP A 230 -8.60 9.82 -37.43
N ASP A 231 -8.33 9.18 -38.56
CA ASP A 231 -6.99 8.99 -39.11
C ASP A 231 -6.80 9.53 -40.53
N ASN A 232 -7.85 9.90 -41.27
CA ASN A 232 -7.72 10.48 -42.63
C ASN A 232 -8.00 11.99 -42.66
N TYR A 233 -7.16 12.71 -43.40
CA TYR A 233 -7.16 14.16 -43.53
C TYR A 233 -7.05 14.56 -45.00
N SER A 234 -7.67 15.69 -45.39
CA SER A 234 -7.43 16.29 -46.70
C SER A 234 -6.32 17.34 -46.55
N VAL A 235 -5.25 17.17 -47.33
CA VAL A 235 -4.04 18.00 -47.31
C VAL A 235 -3.73 18.38 -48.75
N ASP A 236 -3.76 19.67 -49.07
CA ASP A 236 -3.58 20.20 -50.43
C ASP A 236 -4.52 19.58 -51.48
N GLY A 237 -5.72 19.18 -51.04
CA GLY A 237 -6.72 18.52 -51.88
C GLY A 237 -6.57 16.99 -51.98
N GLU A 238 -5.49 16.41 -51.46
CA GLU A 238 -5.25 14.96 -51.44
C GLU A 238 -5.67 14.32 -50.10
N LEU A 239 -6.16 13.08 -50.15
CA LEU A 239 -6.50 12.32 -48.97
C LEU A 239 -5.24 11.62 -48.41
N LYS A 240 -4.79 12.04 -47.22
CA LYS A 240 -3.66 11.44 -46.50
C LYS A 240 -4.09 10.76 -45.22
N ARG A 241 -3.44 9.66 -44.88
CA ARG A 241 -3.67 8.91 -43.64
C ARG A 241 -2.55 9.17 -42.65
N LEU A 242 -2.92 9.43 -41.39
CA LEU A 242 -2.00 9.72 -40.29
C LEU A 242 -1.00 8.57 -40.11
N SER A 243 0.29 8.88 -40.22
CA SER A 243 1.38 7.98 -39.90
C SER A 243 1.93 8.27 -38.49
N TYR A 244 2.87 7.44 -38.03
CA TYR A 244 3.51 7.66 -36.72
C TYR A 244 4.31 8.96 -36.68
N ILE A 245 4.73 9.51 -37.83
CA ILE A 245 5.49 10.76 -37.92
C ILE A 245 4.61 11.94 -37.53
N GLU A 246 3.43 12.07 -38.13
CA GLU A 246 2.47 13.13 -37.78
C GLU A 246 1.92 12.92 -36.37
N ALA A 247 1.59 11.68 -36.01
CA ALA A 247 1.09 11.33 -34.68
C ALA A 247 2.10 11.66 -33.56
N ARG A 248 3.41 11.49 -33.81
CA ARG A 248 4.49 11.88 -32.91
C ARG A 248 4.47 13.39 -32.64
N LYS A 249 4.39 14.20 -33.69
CA LYS A 249 4.27 15.66 -33.59
C LYS A 249 3.00 16.07 -32.85
N MET A 250 1.85 15.48 -33.20
CA MET A 250 0.56 15.76 -32.54
C MET A 250 0.55 15.46 -31.03
N GLN A 251 1.42 14.57 -30.54
CA GLN A 251 1.56 14.21 -29.12
C GLN A 251 2.66 14.99 -28.37
N GLY A 252 3.45 15.81 -29.07
CA GLY A 252 4.51 16.63 -28.45
C GLY A 252 5.86 15.92 -28.27
N PHE A 253 6.05 14.76 -28.91
CA PHE A 253 7.34 14.06 -28.91
C PHE A 253 8.34 14.72 -29.87
N PRO A 254 9.64 14.72 -29.55
CA PRO A 254 10.65 15.39 -30.36
C PRO A 254 10.91 14.63 -31.66
N ASP A 255 11.46 15.33 -32.66
CA ASP A 255 11.63 14.77 -34.01
C ASP A 255 12.69 13.66 -34.10
N ASP A 256 13.57 13.58 -33.12
CA ASP A 256 14.59 12.53 -32.96
C ASP A 256 14.13 11.36 -32.07
N PHE A 257 12.87 11.36 -31.61
CA PHE A 257 12.33 10.25 -30.81
C PHE A 257 12.25 8.95 -31.62
N ILE A 258 12.92 7.91 -31.13
CA ILE A 258 13.19 6.66 -31.83
C ILE A 258 12.07 5.65 -31.55
N PHE A 259 11.55 5.00 -32.59
CA PHE A 259 10.63 3.86 -32.48
C PHE A 259 11.29 2.60 -33.05
N PRO A 260 11.95 1.76 -32.25
CA PRO A 260 12.59 0.51 -32.70
C PRO A 260 11.57 -0.62 -32.92
N VAL A 261 10.40 -0.28 -33.47
CA VAL A 261 9.23 -1.16 -33.64
C VAL A 261 8.55 -0.87 -34.98
N SER A 262 7.60 -1.71 -35.39
CA SER A 262 6.88 -1.47 -36.64
C SER A 262 6.05 -0.16 -36.58
N PRO A 263 5.78 0.50 -37.72
CA PRO A 263 4.95 1.70 -37.76
C PRO A 263 3.58 1.54 -37.10
N ALA A 264 2.98 0.35 -37.20
CA ALA A 264 1.72 0.03 -36.54
C ALA A 264 1.86 -0.01 -35.00
N GLN A 265 2.95 -0.59 -34.47
CA GLN A 265 3.24 -0.55 -33.03
C GLN A 265 3.56 0.87 -32.56
N ALA A 266 4.29 1.67 -33.35
CA ALA A 266 4.56 3.07 -33.03
C ALA A 266 3.27 3.90 -32.90
N ILE A 267 2.31 3.74 -33.83
CA ILE A 267 0.97 4.36 -33.71
C ILE A 267 0.24 3.91 -32.45
N LYS A 268 0.25 2.61 -32.13
CA LYS A 268 -0.38 2.06 -30.92
C LYS A 268 0.23 2.68 -29.66
N GLN A 269 1.55 2.76 -29.59
CA GLN A 269 2.30 3.38 -28.50
C GLN A 269 1.96 4.87 -28.35
N LEU A 270 1.93 5.62 -29.44
CA LEU A 270 1.55 7.04 -29.46
C LEU A 270 0.09 7.25 -29.03
N GLY A 271 -0.84 6.39 -29.46
CA GLY A 271 -2.25 6.49 -29.06
C GLY A 271 -2.46 6.30 -27.56
N ASN A 272 -1.70 5.38 -26.95
CA ASN A 272 -1.70 5.11 -25.50
C ASN A 272 -0.90 6.13 -24.69
N SER A 273 -0.01 6.89 -25.32
CA SER A 273 0.81 7.89 -24.63
C SER A 273 0.03 9.13 -24.19
N VAL A 274 0.58 9.87 -23.24
CA VAL A 274 0.08 11.18 -22.81
C VAL A 274 0.49 12.28 -23.81
N ALA A 275 -0.24 13.40 -23.79
CA ALA A 275 0.16 14.59 -24.53
C ALA A 275 1.27 15.31 -23.74
N VAL A 276 2.50 15.30 -24.27
CA VAL A 276 3.72 15.68 -23.53
C VAL A 276 3.64 17.13 -23.04
N ASP A 277 3.28 18.08 -23.91
CA ASP A 277 3.21 19.50 -23.57
C ASP A 277 2.14 19.80 -22.51
N ALA A 278 1.01 19.08 -22.53
CA ALA A 278 -0.02 19.21 -21.50
C ALA A 278 0.46 18.69 -20.13
N VAL A 279 1.17 17.55 -20.12
CA VAL A 279 1.80 17.02 -18.91
C VAL A 279 2.88 17.98 -18.39
N GLU A 280 3.73 18.49 -19.27
CA GLU A 280 4.80 19.44 -18.93
C GLU A 280 4.23 20.74 -18.33
N ALA A 281 3.15 21.28 -18.89
CA ALA A 281 2.48 22.47 -18.36
C ALA A 281 1.91 22.23 -16.95
N VAL A 282 1.23 21.11 -16.73
CA VAL A 282 0.66 20.79 -15.41
C VAL A 282 1.77 20.47 -14.41
N ALA A 283 2.80 19.73 -14.81
CA ALA A 283 3.97 19.44 -13.98
C ALA A 283 4.71 20.72 -13.57
N LYS A 284 4.85 21.70 -14.47
CA LYS A 284 5.44 23.01 -14.15
C LYS A 284 4.64 23.72 -13.05
N ASN A 285 3.31 23.70 -13.11
CA ASN A 285 2.46 24.24 -12.06
C ASN A 285 2.55 23.44 -10.74
N ILE A 286 2.64 22.12 -10.81
CA ILE A 286 2.89 21.26 -9.64
C ILE A 286 4.20 21.67 -8.97
N LEU A 287 5.29 21.81 -9.72
CA LEU A 287 6.58 22.23 -9.19
C LEU A 287 6.55 23.65 -8.63
N GLY A 288 5.87 24.57 -9.30
CA GLY A 288 5.65 25.93 -8.79
C GLY A 288 4.88 25.94 -7.48
N HIS A 289 3.83 25.14 -7.38
CA HIS A 289 3.06 24.97 -6.16
C HIS A 289 3.89 24.33 -5.05
N LEU A 290 4.66 23.25 -5.34
CA LEU A 290 5.57 22.61 -4.39
C LEU A 290 6.65 23.56 -3.83
N LYS A 291 7.09 24.57 -4.60
CA LYS A 291 8.01 25.61 -4.12
C LYS A 291 7.34 26.60 -3.16
N ASN A 292 6.06 26.88 -3.38
CA ASN A 292 5.26 27.82 -2.59
C ASN A 292 4.58 27.14 -1.39
N LEU A 293 4.47 25.82 -1.42
CA LEU A 293 4.34 25.03 -0.21
C LEU A 293 5.64 25.27 0.56
N THR A 294 5.61 26.22 1.48
CA THR A 294 6.52 26.14 2.62
C THR A 294 6.37 24.71 3.10
N PRO A 295 7.47 23.93 3.22
CA PRO A 295 7.42 22.86 4.18
C PRO A 295 7.01 23.62 5.42
N LYS A 296 5.78 23.42 5.87
CA LYS A 296 5.58 23.44 7.28
C LYS A 296 6.75 22.57 7.75
N ARG A 297 7.65 23.18 8.54
CA ARG A 297 8.01 22.51 9.78
C ARG A 297 6.65 22.12 10.28
N THR A 298 6.23 20.93 9.90
CA THR A 298 5.02 20.38 10.39
C THR A 298 5.40 20.45 11.86
N ILE A 299 4.77 21.36 12.61
CA ILE A 299 3.98 20.82 13.69
C ILE A 299 3.18 19.77 12.94
N LEU A 300 3.80 18.58 12.79
CA LEU A 300 3.15 17.36 12.40
C LEU A 300 1.88 17.52 13.20
N LYS A 301 0.71 17.33 12.60
CA LYS A 301 -0.38 16.95 13.46
C LYS A 301 0.22 15.83 14.30
N THR A 302 0.55 16.10 15.56
CA THR A 302 1.08 15.19 16.57
C THR A 302 -0.07 14.27 16.97
N THR A 303 -1.02 14.11 16.07
CA THR A 303 -2.19 13.31 16.19
C THR A 303 -1.72 11.90 15.96
N LYS A 304 -1.48 11.21 17.07
CA LYS A 304 -1.16 9.79 17.08
C LYS A 304 -2.47 9.01 17.12
N ASN A 305 -2.44 7.79 16.62
CA ASN A 305 -3.53 6.85 16.85
C ASN A 305 -3.44 6.30 18.28
N LYS A 306 -4.50 5.60 18.74
CA LYS A 306 -4.54 5.05 20.11
C LYS A 306 -3.38 4.12 20.43
N GLY A 307 -2.91 3.33 19.47
CA GLY A 307 -1.77 2.43 19.62
C GLY A 307 -0.48 3.20 19.90
N GLU A 308 -0.19 4.20 19.08
CA GLU A 308 0.98 5.08 19.26
C GLU A 308 0.96 5.85 20.58
N TRP A 309 -0.22 6.31 21.04
CA TRP A 309 -0.35 6.89 22.38
C TRP A 309 -0.17 5.86 23.50
N THR A 310 -0.60 4.62 23.27
CA THR A 310 -0.41 3.54 24.23
C THR A 310 1.06 3.17 24.37
N GLU A 311 1.83 3.17 23.27
CA GLU A 311 3.28 2.94 23.31
C GLU A 311 3.98 3.96 24.20
N LEU A 312 3.63 5.24 24.06
CA LEU A 312 4.12 6.31 24.93
C LEU A 312 3.68 6.13 26.38
N LEU A 313 2.43 5.71 26.61
CA LEU A 313 1.91 5.47 27.96
C LEU A 313 2.64 4.32 28.66
N VAL A 314 2.89 3.21 27.95
CA VAL A 314 3.67 2.07 28.44
C VAL A 314 5.08 2.53 28.80
N PHE A 315 5.74 3.27 27.91
CA PHE A 315 7.08 3.80 28.14
C PHE A 315 7.14 4.57 29.47
N ILE A 316 6.21 5.49 29.69
CA ILE A 316 6.10 6.27 30.93
C ILE A 316 5.81 5.38 32.15
N LYS A 317 4.87 4.43 32.04
CA LYS A 317 4.54 3.51 33.15
C LYS A 317 5.76 2.73 33.59
N LEU A 318 6.59 2.23 32.68
CA LEU A 318 7.78 1.46 33.03
C LEU A 318 8.84 2.30 33.74
N LEU A 319 8.98 3.60 33.43
CA LEU A 319 9.85 4.51 34.17
C LEU A 319 9.40 4.68 35.64
N LEU A 320 8.09 4.66 35.88
CA LEU A 320 7.49 4.80 37.21
C LEU A 320 7.51 3.48 37.99
N GLU A 321 7.05 2.39 37.36
CA GLU A 321 6.87 1.09 38.00
C GLU A 321 8.20 0.33 38.17
N LYS A 322 9.17 0.53 37.26
CA LYS A 322 10.52 -0.07 37.28
C LYS A 322 10.55 -1.61 37.31
N GLN A 323 9.39 -2.21 37.08
CA GLN A 323 9.21 -3.64 36.96
C GLN A 323 8.07 -3.92 35.99
N LEU A 324 8.09 -5.08 35.36
CA LEU A 324 7.04 -5.59 34.50
C LEU A 324 6.62 -6.97 35.03
N SER A 325 5.41 -7.08 35.58
CA SER A 325 4.85 -8.39 35.93
C SER A 325 4.63 -9.22 34.68
N LEU A 326 5.02 -10.50 34.72
CA LEU A 326 4.74 -11.43 33.63
C LEU A 326 3.28 -11.90 33.69
N SER A 327 2.78 -12.34 32.55
CA SER A 327 1.39 -12.72 32.34
C SER A 327 1.22 -14.24 32.33
N ASP A 328 0.11 -14.72 32.90
CA ASP A 328 -0.45 -16.04 32.55
C ASP A 328 -1.18 -16.00 31.19
N ALA A 329 -1.78 -17.12 30.78
CA ALA A 329 -2.49 -17.25 29.51
C ALA A 329 -3.81 -16.45 29.47
N GLU A 330 -4.35 -16.08 30.63
CA GLU A 330 -5.61 -15.36 30.84
C GLU A 330 -5.39 -13.84 31.02
N LEU A 331 -4.18 -13.36 30.76
CA LEU A 331 -3.73 -11.98 30.98
C LEU A 331 -3.61 -11.56 32.45
N ASN A 332 -3.66 -12.43 33.45
CA ASN A 332 -3.42 -12.04 34.84
C ASN A 332 -1.92 -11.96 35.15
N LYS A 333 -1.58 -11.18 36.17
CA LYS A 333 -0.20 -11.14 36.69
C LYS A 333 0.13 -12.50 37.28
N ASN A 334 1.19 -13.14 36.82
CA ASN A 334 1.71 -14.33 37.43
C ASN A 334 2.72 -13.98 38.55
N THR A 335 3.36 -15.00 39.13
CA THR A 335 4.30 -14.82 40.26
C THR A 335 5.65 -14.21 39.86
N ASN A 336 5.96 -14.18 38.57
CA ASN A 336 7.22 -13.74 38.03
C ASN A 336 7.13 -12.29 37.53
N TYR A 337 8.26 -11.59 37.60
CA TYR A 337 8.38 -10.22 37.11
C TYR A 337 9.79 -10.00 36.56
N LEU A 338 9.92 -8.97 35.73
CA LEU A 338 11.19 -8.46 35.24
C LEU A 338 11.45 -7.12 35.90
N LYS A 339 12.51 -7.01 36.69
CA LYS A 339 13.03 -5.72 37.13
C LYS A 339 13.61 -5.00 35.91
N ILE A 340 13.34 -3.71 35.79
CA ILE A 340 13.76 -2.89 34.66
C ILE A 340 14.85 -1.95 35.14
N ASN A 341 16.03 -2.06 34.54
CA ASN A 341 17.20 -1.25 34.86
C ASN A 341 17.39 -0.13 33.82
N LYS A 342 16.85 -0.30 32.60
CA LYS A 342 16.91 0.69 31.52
C LYS A 342 15.66 0.66 30.65
N VAL A 343 15.23 1.81 30.16
CA VAL A 343 14.21 1.97 29.13
C VAL A 343 14.73 2.83 27.98
N THR A 344 14.56 2.39 26.73
CA THR A 344 14.86 3.14 25.49
C THR A 344 14.01 2.60 24.34
N THR A 345 14.08 3.21 23.16
CA THR A 345 13.60 2.60 21.90
C THR A 345 14.74 2.56 20.87
N HIS A 346 14.53 1.90 19.73
CA HIS A 346 15.49 1.94 18.60
C HIS A 346 15.66 3.34 18.01
N ASN A 347 14.63 4.17 18.10
CA ASN A 347 14.55 5.48 17.46
C ASN A 347 14.82 6.64 18.43
N LEU A 348 15.30 6.34 19.64
CA LEU A 348 15.68 7.32 20.65
C LEU A 348 17.21 7.31 20.85
N ASP A 349 17.81 8.49 20.75
CA ASP A 349 19.22 8.72 21.10
C ASP A 349 19.43 8.89 22.61
N ILE A 350 18.41 8.57 23.41
CA ILE A 350 18.42 8.75 24.86
C ILE A 350 18.07 7.42 25.52
N ALA A 351 18.78 7.09 26.60
CA ALA A 351 18.49 5.96 27.47
C ALA A 351 18.12 6.44 28.88
N PHE A 352 17.11 5.80 29.48
CA PHE A 352 16.65 6.11 30.82
C PHE A 352 17.10 5.00 31.76
N LEU A 353 18.09 5.28 32.61
CA LEU A 353 18.65 4.35 33.59
C LEU A 353 17.90 4.49 34.92
N LEU A 354 17.47 3.35 35.47
CA LEU A 354 16.61 3.25 36.64
C LEU A 354 17.42 2.74 37.84
N SER A 355 18.05 3.66 38.59
CA SER A 355 18.99 3.33 39.68
C SER A 355 18.37 3.35 41.09
N ASN A 356 17.46 4.29 41.38
CA ASN A 356 16.83 4.49 42.70
C ASN A 356 15.29 4.39 42.63
N LEU A 357 14.54 4.50 43.74
CA LEU A 357 13.07 4.40 43.76
C LEU A 357 12.35 5.56 43.06
N SER A 358 12.82 6.80 43.18
CA SER A 358 12.14 7.99 42.64
C SER A 358 12.88 8.68 41.49
N THR A 359 14.18 8.43 41.32
CA THR A 359 14.98 9.10 40.30
C THR A 359 15.23 8.24 39.06
N VAL A 360 15.42 8.91 37.93
CA VAL A 360 15.77 8.34 36.62
C VAL A 360 16.91 9.17 36.05
N ILE A 361 17.97 8.49 35.60
CA ILE A 361 19.11 9.13 34.96
C ILE A 361 18.90 9.05 33.45
N ILE A 362 18.77 10.22 32.82
CA ILE A 362 18.63 10.37 31.38
C ILE A 362 20.03 10.51 30.80
N LYS A 363 20.43 9.55 29.96
CA LYS A 363 21.74 9.52 29.31
C LYS A 363 21.59 9.68 27.82
N ASN A 364 22.19 10.73 27.25
CA ASN A 364 22.27 10.91 25.81
C ASN A 364 23.35 9.99 25.23
N LYS A 365 23.02 9.26 24.16
CA LYS A 365 23.91 8.29 23.52
C LYS A 365 25.01 8.96 22.71
N GLU A 366 24.75 10.14 22.14
CA GLU A 366 25.65 10.91 21.28
C GLU A 366 26.69 11.69 22.09
N ASP A 367 26.25 12.63 22.93
CA ASP A 367 27.14 13.54 23.67
C ASP A 367 27.55 13.02 25.06
N LYS A 368 27.00 11.86 25.48
CA LYS A 368 27.23 11.22 26.79
C LYS A 368 26.82 12.07 27.99
N SER A 369 26.05 13.14 27.80
CA SER A 369 25.50 13.95 28.88
C SER A 369 24.50 13.15 29.72
N GLU A 370 24.47 13.44 31.01
CA GLU A 370 23.58 12.81 31.98
C GLU A 370 22.78 13.88 32.73
N LYS A 371 21.48 13.62 32.89
CA LYS A 371 20.57 14.46 33.66
C LYS A 371 19.76 13.58 34.60
N GLU A 372 19.76 13.91 35.88
CA GLU A 372 18.90 13.24 36.87
C GLU A 372 17.56 13.95 36.99
N ILE A 373 16.47 13.19 37.02
CA ILE A 373 15.11 13.69 37.21
C ILE A 373 14.35 12.86 38.25
N ASN A 374 13.48 13.50 39.01
CA ASN A 374 12.51 12.81 39.85
C ASN A 374 11.24 12.51 39.04
N ILE A 375 11.01 11.24 38.70
CA ILE A 375 9.90 10.86 37.81
C ILE A 375 8.54 11.09 38.47
N SER A 376 8.48 10.99 39.80
CA SER A 376 7.24 11.14 40.58
C SER A 376 6.69 12.57 40.60
N GLU A 377 7.54 13.57 40.35
CA GLU A 377 7.15 14.98 40.18
C GLU A 377 6.63 15.28 38.76
N ILE A 378 6.82 14.36 37.82
CA ILE A 378 6.43 14.50 36.42
C ILE A 378 5.16 13.70 36.14
N ILE A 379 5.07 12.47 36.65
CA ILE A 379 3.97 11.54 36.43
C ILE A 379 3.51 10.95 37.77
N ASN A 380 2.19 10.96 37.99
CA ASN A 380 1.54 10.30 39.12
C ASN A 380 0.31 9.50 38.65
N ALA A 381 -0.36 8.82 39.57
CA ALA A 381 -1.52 7.97 39.24
C ALA A 381 -2.68 8.75 38.61
N GLU A 382 -2.91 10.00 39.03
CA GLU A 382 -3.97 10.86 38.48
C GLU A 382 -3.70 11.21 37.01
N ILE A 383 -2.45 11.58 36.69
CA ILE A 383 -2.01 11.86 35.31
C ILE A 383 -2.14 10.60 34.46
N ILE A 384 -1.72 9.44 34.93
CA ILE A 384 -1.86 8.17 34.19
C ILE A 384 -3.33 7.88 33.88
N ASN A 385 -4.23 8.04 34.85
CA ASN A 385 -5.67 7.83 34.65
C ASN A 385 -6.26 8.83 33.66
N LEU A 386 -5.85 10.09 33.72
CA LEU A 386 -6.23 11.12 32.75
C LEU A 386 -5.81 10.74 31.32
N LEU A 387 -4.55 10.32 31.14
CA LEU A 387 -4.03 9.89 29.84
C LEU A 387 -4.81 8.68 29.29
N ILE A 388 -5.10 7.70 30.15
CA ILE A 388 -5.90 6.52 29.77
C ILE A 388 -7.29 6.95 29.29
N SER A 389 -7.98 7.84 30.00
CA SER A 389 -9.30 8.34 29.60
C SER A 389 -9.24 9.01 28.23
N LYS A 390 -8.30 9.94 28.04
CA LYS A 390 -8.14 10.65 26.76
C LYS A 390 -7.86 9.72 25.58
N ILE A 391 -7.07 8.67 25.81
CA ILE A 391 -6.80 7.64 24.79
C ILE A 391 -8.08 6.87 24.43
N LYS A 392 -8.89 6.52 25.42
CA LYS A 392 -10.13 5.75 25.21
C LYS A 392 -11.20 6.57 24.48
N ASP A 393 -11.37 7.83 24.83
CA ASP A 393 -12.49 8.66 24.35
C ASP A 393 -12.36 9.08 22.87
N SER A 394 -11.14 9.02 22.32
CA SER A 394 -10.88 9.45 20.95
C SER A 394 -11.27 8.38 19.92
N SER A 395 -11.56 8.73 18.66
CA SER A 395 -11.95 7.76 17.62
C SER A 395 -11.10 7.81 16.34
N GLN A 396 -10.41 8.93 16.10
CA GLN A 396 -9.48 9.14 14.98
C GLN A 396 -8.05 9.32 15.51
N THR A 397 -7.13 9.85 14.71
CA THR A 397 -5.86 10.37 15.24
C THR A 397 -6.11 11.68 16.00
N PHE A 398 -5.45 11.88 17.14
CA PHE A 398 -5.73 12.99 18.06
C PHE A 398 -4.49 13.39 18.86
N GLU A 399 -4.49 14.61 19.38
CA GLU A 399 -3.40 15.13 20.22
C GLU A 399 -3.74 15.03 21.71
N ILE A 400 -2.72 14.77 22.54
CA ILE A 400 -2.82 14.81 24.00
C ILE A 400 -1.73 15.77 24.51
N SER A 401 -2.12 16.99 24.89
CA SER A 401 -1.18 18.04 25.30
C SER A 401 -0.35 17.69 26.53
N GLU A 402 -0.88 16.86 27.44
CA GLU A 402 -0.14 16.39 28.62
C GLU A 402 1.07 15.54 28.25
N PHE A 403 1.01 14.77 27.16
CA PHE A 403 2.18 14.03 26.69
C PHE A 403 3.29 14.96 26.23
N ASN A 404 2.97 16.08 25.55
CA ASN A 404 3.98 17.06 25.12
C ASN A 404 4.74 17.61 26.34
N ILE A 405 4.03 17.95 27.43
CA ILE A 405 4.64 18.45 28.67
C ILE A 405 5.57 17.39 29.30
N ILE A 406 5.13 16.13 29.33
CA ILE A 406 5.94 15.04 29.87
C ILE A 406 7.18 14.81 29.02
N GLN A 407 7.01 14.76 27.70
CA GLN A 407 8.08 14.60 26.72
C GLN A 407 9.13 15.72 26.82
N ASP A 408 8.71 16.97 26.95
CA ASP A 408 9.58 18.13 27.14
C ASP A 408 10.41 18.00 28.43
N LYS A 409 9.76 17.60 29.55
CA LYS A 409 10.46 17.38 30.83
C LYS A 409 11.46 16.22 30.76
N LEU A 410 11.11 15.15 30.05
CA LEU A 410 11.95 13.97 29.81
C LEU A 410 12.99 14.20 28.69
N GLY A 411 12.92 15.32 27.98
CA GLY A 411 13.91 15.71 26.98
C GLY A 411 13.84 14.96 25.64
N PHE A 412 12.69 14.43 25.23
CA PHE A 412 12.54 13.78 23.91
C PHE A 412 11.28 14.22 23.16
N ASN A 413 11.45 14.69 21.92
CA ASN A 413 10.33 15.27 21.16
C ASN A 413 9.57 14.26 20.30
N VAL A 414 10.19 13.13 19.93
CA VAL A 414 9.58 12.19 18.98
C VAL A 414 9.99 10.74 19.29
N ILE A 415 9.07 9.94 19.84
CA ILE A 415 9.11 8.50 19.58
C ILE A 415 8.53 8.33 18.17
N LYS A 416 9.43 8.18 17.17
CA LYS A 416 9.02 7.74 15.85
C LYS A 416 8.45 6.34 16.04
N GLY A 417 7.16 6.17 15.78
CA GLY A 417 6.49 4.87 15.82
C GLY A 417 7.29 3.85 15.02
N GLY A 418 7.31 2.60 15.50
CA GLY A 418 8.15 1.54 14.97
C GLY A 418 8.07 1.45 13.44
N ASN A 419 9.22 1.19 12.82
CA ASN A 419 9.31 1.00 11.39
C ASN A 419 8.46 -0.24 11.06
N SER A 420 7.82 -0.29 9.89
CA SER A 420 6.99 -1.43 9.47
C SER A 420 7.74 -2.78 9.30
N ASN A 421 9.03 -2.83 9.66
CA ASN A 421 9.91 -4.01 9.71
C ASN A 421 10.50 -4.21 11.14
N GLN A 422 10.00 -3.52 12.16
CA GLN A 422 10.38 -3.70 13.57
C GLN A 422 9.21 -4.33 14.33
N LYS A 423 9.51 -5.27 15.23
CA LYS A 423 8.53 -5.83 16.18
C LYS A 423 8.66 -5.26 17.59
N ALA A 424 9.85 -4.78 17.94
CA ALA A 424 10.12 -4.15 19.22
C ALA A 424 9.79 -2.66 19.16
N ASP A 425 8.82 -2.25 19.96
CA ASP A 425 8.45 -0.85 20.15
C ASP A 425 9.31 -0.22 21.26
N ILE A 426 9.79 -1.04 22.20
CA ILE A 426 10.61 -0.64 23.35
C ILE A 426 11.75 -1.62 23.60
N LEU A 427 12.86 -1.11 24.09
CA LEU A 427 14.06 -1.86 24.47
C LEU A 427 14.32 -1.68 25.96
N LEU A 428 14.49 -2.78 26.67
CA LEU A 428 14.64 -2.82 28.12
C LEU A 428 15.94 -3.51 28.53
N ASP A 429 16.62 -3.00 29.55
CA ASP A 429 17.55 -3.83 30.32
C ASP A 429 16.76 -4.47 31.45
N ILE A 430 16.71 -5.80 31.45
CA ILE A 430 15.85 -6.58 32.33
C ILE A 430 16.65 -7.54 33.18
N GLU A 431 16.14 -7.77 34.37
CA GLU A 431 16.73 -8.70 35.33
C GLU A 431 15.63 -9.42 36.11
N ASN A 432 15.83 -10.72 36.34
CA ASN A 432 15.09 -11.46 37.37
C ASN A 432 16.01 -12.56 37.93
N ASN A 433 15.46 -13.48 38.72
CA ASN A 433 16.23 -14.57 39.34
C ASN A 433 16.89 -15.53 38.33
N PHE A 434 16.52 -15.49 37.04
CA PHE A 434 16.95 -16.45 36.02
C PHE A 434 17.76 -15.81 34.89
N ILE A 435 17.49 -14.55 34.56
CA ILE A 435 18.11 -13.85 33.43
C ILE A 435 18.53 -12.44 33.80
N GLN A 436 19.63 -12.01 33.20
CA GLN A 436 20.04 -10.62 33.10
C GLN A 436 20.35 -10.34 31.63
N LYS A 437 19.65 -9.38 31.04
CA LYS A 437 19.74 -9.09 29.61
C LYS A 437 19.70 -7.60 29.35
N GLU A 438 20.40 -7.18 28.31
CA GLU A 438 20.48 -5.79 27.89
C GLU A 438 19.86 -5.59 26.51
N ASN A 439 19.18 -4.47 26.32
CA ASN A 439 18.49 -4.08 25.09
C ASN A 439 17.49 -5.14 24.58
N GLU A 440 16.77 -5.78 25.48
CA GLU A 440 15.74 -6.76 25.13
C GLU A 440 14.52 -6.06 24.53
N GLY A 441 14.13 -6.50 23.34
CA GLY A 441 13.04 -5.90 22.58
C GLY A 441 11.67 -6.42 22.97
N PHE A 442 10.72 -5.51 23.18
CA PHE A 442 9.31 -5.83 23.44
C PHE A 442 8.40 -5.08 22.46
N GLY A 443 7.47 -5.79 21.83
CA GLY A 443 6.35 -5.18 21.11
C GLY A 443 5.22 -4.80 22.07
N ILE A 444 4.37 -3.83 21.72
CA ILE A 444 3.28 -3.35 22.57
C ILE A 444 1.92 -3.66 21.91
N LYS A 445 0.97 -4.19 22.69
CA LYS A 445 -0.41 -4.46 22.26
C LYS A 445 -1.38 -3.70 23.16
N SER A 446 -2.15 -2.80 22.55
CA SER A 446 -3.09 -1.93 23.25
C SER A 446 -4.52 -2.48 23.21
N TYR A 447 -5.13 -2.58 24.38
CA TYR A 447 -6.57 -2.82 24.58
C TYR A 447 -7.32 -1.54 25.02
N LEU A 448 -6.70 -0.36 24.94
CA LEU A 448 -7.37 0.93 25.20
C LEU A 448 -8.22 1.41 24.00
N GLY A 449 -8.13 0.72 22.86
CA GLY A 449 -8.87 1.02 21.64
C GLY A 449 -9.55 -0.21 21.05
N SER A 450 -9.72 -0.22 19.73
CA SER A 450 -10.11 -1.44 19.01
C SER A 450 -9.07 -2.54 19.25
N LYS A 451 -9.52 -3.79 19.29
CA LYS A 451 -8.65 -4.96 19.42
C LYS A 451 -7.45 -4.88 18.46
N PRO A 452 -6.22 -5.09 18.97
CA PRO A 452 -5.02 -4.96 18.17
C PRO A 452 -4.96 -6.05 17.09
N THR A 453 -4.20 -5.77 16.04
CA THR A 453 -3.98 -6.71 14.94
C THR A 453 -2.65 -7.43 15.13
N LEU A 454 -2.64 -8.76 14.97
CA LEU A 454 -1.42 -9.57 14.93
C LEU A 454 -0.83 -9.60 13.51
N LEU A 455 -1.68 -9.79 12.49
CA LEU A 455 -1.31 -9.77 11.08
C LEU A 455 -2.33 -8.97 10.27
N ASN A 456 -1.89 -7.83 9.70
CA ASN A 456 -2.73 -6.96 8.89
C ASN A 456 -2.99 -7.54 7.50
N ALA A 457 -4.19 -7.29 6.97
CA ALA A 457 -4.55 -7.62 5.60
C ALA A 457 -3.76 -6.78 4.60
N SER A 458 -3.27 -7.43 3.53
CA SER A 458 -2.62 -6.77 2.40
C SER A 458 -2.64 -7.71 1.19
N GLY A 459 -2.17 -7.24 0.02
CA GLY A 459 -1.88 -8.14 -1.10
C GLY A 459 -0.84 -9.22 -0.76
N ASN A 460 -0.03 -9.03 0.29
CA ASN A 460 0.94 -10.03 0.75
C ASN A 460 0.31 -11.15 1.59
N THR A 461 -0.95 -11.00 2.01
CA THR A 461 -1.69 -11.99 2.81
C THR A 461 -2.81 -12.67 2.02
N ASN A 462 -2.76 -12.61 0.69
CA ASN A 462 -3.67 -13.32 -0.21
C ASN A 462 -3.20 -14.75 -0.48
N PHE A 463 -4.16 -15.66 -0.64
CA PHE A 463 -3.97 -17.07 -0.88
C PHE A 463 -4.86 -17.54 -2.03
N ILE A 464 -4.28 -18.33 -2.93
CA ILE A 464 -4.86 -18.73 -4.20
C ILE A 464 -5.41 -20.14 -4.10
N PHE A 465 -6.64 -20.32 -4.58
CA PHE A 465 -7.32 -21.59 -4.72
C PHE A 465 -7.71 -21.78 -6.18
N LYS A 466 -7.35 -22.92 -6.77
CA LYS A 466 -7.88 -23.35 -8.06
C LYS A 466 -9.28 -23.92 -7.86
N ILE A 467 -10.19 -23.59 -8.76
CA ILE A 467 -11.57 -24.05 -8.76
C ILE A 467 -11.76 -25.10 -9.84
N ASN A 468 -11.96 -26.34 -9.43
CA ASN A 468 -12.20 -27.47 -10.33
C ASN A 468 -13.70 -27.75 -10.42
N GLY A 469 -14.21 -28.19 -11.58
CA GLY A 469 -15.60 -28.65 -11.74
C GLY A 469 -16.63 -27.56 -12.07
N VAL A 470 -16.26 -26.28 -12.10
CA VAL A 470 -17.15 -25.17 -12.46
C VAL A 470 -16.91 -24.71 -13.89
N ASN A 471 -17.98 -24.48 -14.65
CA ASN A 471 -17.88 -23.87 -15.98
C ASN A 471 -17.59 -22.37 -15.88
N LYS A 472 -16.71 -21.86 -16.75
CA LYS A 472 -16.33 -20.43 -16.84
C LYS A 472 -17.53 -19.51 -17.10
N SER A 473 -18.62 -20.01 -17.68
CA SER A 473 -19.87 -19.25 -17.87
C SER A 473 -20.47 -18.73 -16.56
N TYR A 474 -20.15 -19.35 -15.41
CA TYR A 474 -20.70 -18.98 -14.10
C TYR A 474 -19.91 -17.90 -13.36
N ILE A 475 -18.81 -17.37 -13.94
CA ILE A 475 -18.02 -16.31 -13.30
C ILE A 475 -18.88 -15.10 -12.91
N ASP A 476 -19.70 -14.62 -13.84
CA ASP A 476 -20.54 -13.44 -13.61
C ASP A 476 -21.62 -13.69 -12.58
N GLU A 477 -22.23 -14.88 -12.63
CA GLU A 477 -23.26 -15.26 -11.70
C GLU A 477 -22.73 -15.31 -10.26
N VAL A 478 -21.59 -15.97 -10.04
CA VAL A 478 -20.95 -16.03 -8.72
C VAL A 478 -20.51 -14.64 -8.27
N ASN A 479 -19.85 -13.87 -9.14
CA ASN A 479 -19.32 -12.56 -8.76
C ASN A 479 -20.40 -11.50 -8.52
N ALA A 480 -21.60 -11.66 -9.08
CA ALA A 480 -22.74 -10.77 -8.87
C ALA A 480 -23.37 -10.88 -7.46
N ILE A 481 -23.05 -11.94 -6.70
CA ILE A 481 -23.51 -12.07 -5.32
C ILE A 481 -22.88 -10.97 -4.46
N ASP A 482 -23.68 -10.02 -3.97
CA ASP A 482 -23.23 -8.89 -3.13
C ASP A 482 -24.08 -8.73 -1.87
N THR A 483 -24.19 -9.80 -1.10
CA THR A 483 -24.82 -9.81 0.23
C THR A 483 -23.82 -9.38 1.32
N ALA A 484 -24.31 -9.16 2.55
CA ALA A 484 -23.44 -8.95 3.72
C ALA A 484 -22.49 -10.13 4.01
N THR A 485 -22.83 -11.32 3.52
CA THR A 485 -22.05 -12.57 3.62
C THR A 485 -21.48 -13.02 2.28
N LYS A 486 -21.34 -12.11 1.30
CA LYS A 486 -21.01 -12.43 -0.09
C LYS A 486 -19.87 -13.42 -0.29
N LEU A 487 -18.83 -13.37 0.54
CA LEU A 487 -17.72 -14.32 0.44
C LEU A 487 -18.16 -15.75 0.74
N LYS A 488 -18.91 -15.95 1.82
CA LYS A 488 -19.50 -17.25 2.16
C LYS A 488 -20.43 -17.70 1.03
N ASP A 489 -21.32 -16.82 0.60
CA ASP A 489 -22.36 -17.15 -0.39
C ASP A 489 -21.76 -17.48 -1.76
N ARG A 490 -20.69 -16.80 -2.16
CA ARG A 490 -19.90 -17.13 -3.37
C ARG A 490 -19.25 -18.51 -3.26
N LEU A 491 -18.68 -18.84 -2.10
CA LEU A 491 -18.05 -20.15 -1.89
C LEU A 491 -19.07 -21.28 -1.96
N HIS A 492 -20.24 -21.13 -1.32
CA HIS A 492 -21.33 -22.10 -1.40
C HIS A 492 -21.88 -22.21 -2.82
N ARG A 493 -22.04 -21.08 -3.52
CA ARG A 493 -22.50 -21.11 -4.92
C ARG A 493 -21.54 -21.89 -5.83
N ILE A 494 -20.23 -21.75 -5.62
CA ILE A 494 -19.22 -22.53 -6.34
C ILE A 494 -19.43 -24.03 -6.07
N GLU A 495 -19.69 -24.45 -4.84
CA GLU A 495 -19.93 -25.86 -4.48
C GLU A 495 -21.24 -26.40 -5.04
N GLU A 496 -22.32 -25.61 -5.01
CA GLU A 496 -23.62 -25.95 -5.62
C GLU A 496 -23.49 -26.19 -7.14
N LEU A 497 -22.56 -25.50 -7.79
CA LEU A 497 -22.24 -25.68 -9.21
C LEU A 497 -21.33 -26.90 -9.45
N GLY A 498 -21.07 -27.73 -8.44
CA GLY A 498 -20.17 -28.89 -8.50
C GLY A 498 -18.68 -28.54 -8.33
N GLY A 499 -18.39 -27.31 -7.90
CA GLY A 499 -17.04 -26.80 -7.74
C GLY A 499 -16.31 -27.33 -6.51
N THR A 500 -15.00 -27.52 -6.63
CA THR A 500 -14.11 -27.84 -5.50
C THR A 500 -12.93 -26.88 -5.44
N PHE A 501 -12.40 -26.68 -4.23
CA PHE A 501 -11.30 -25.74 -3.95
C PHE A 501 -10.00 -26.52 -3.74
N GLU A 502 -9.04 -26.32 -4.62
CA GLU A 502 -7.69 -26.85 -4.50
C GLU A 502 -6.74 -25.71 -4.07
N TYR A 503 -6.09 -25.85 -2.92
CA TYR A 503 -5.14 -24.84 -2.46
C TYR A 503 -3.85 -24.87 -3.29
N ILE A 504 -3.47 -23.72 -3.85
CA ILE A 504 -2.26 -23.58 -4.67
C ILE A 504 -1.10 -22.99 -3.87
N GLY A 505 -1.36 -21.93 -3.11
CA GLY A 505 -0.29 -21.24 -2.37
C GLY A 505 -0.66 -19.82 -1.94
N ALA A 506 0.29 -19.12 -1.32
CA ALA A 506 0.19 -17.68 -1.15
C ALA A 506 0.39 -16.96 -2.49
N GLU A 507 -0.28 -15.81 -2.68
CA GLU A 507 -0.09 -14.97 -3.87
C GLU A 507 1.35 -14.42 -3.97
N ARG A 508 2.00 -14.24 -2.82
CA ARG A 508 3.39 -13.76 -2.75
C ARG A 508 4.34 -14.86 -2.31
N ASP A 509 5.44 -14.99 -3.04
CA ASP A 509 6.54 -15.90 -2.70
C ASP A 509 7.11 -15.64 -1.31
N THR A 510 7.14 -14.38 -0.86
CA THR A 510 7.62 -14.02 0.50
C THR A 510 6.76 -14.67 1.58
N MET A 511 5.44 -14.53 1.49
CA MET A 511 4.50 -15.16 2.42
C MET A 511 4.61 -16.69 2.36
N GLY A 512 4.65 -17.26 1.14
CA GLY A 512 4.81 -18.70 0.96
C GLY A 512 6.12 -19.24 1.56
N PHE A 513 7.23 -18.54 1.35
CA PHE A 513 8.53 -18.86 1.93
C PHE A 513 8.50 -18.78 3.46
N ASN A 514 7.97 -17.70 4.02
CA ASN A 514 7.96 -17.52 5.46
C ASN A 514 7.09 -18.56 6.17
N LEU A 515 5.93 -18.94 5.60
CA LEU A 515 5.12 -20.01 6.16
C LEU A 515 5.89 -21.34 6.18
N LYS A 516 6.63 -21.67 5.10
CA LYS A 516 7.48 -22.87 5.06
C LYS A 516 8.62 -22.84 6.07
N MET A 517 9.15 -21.66 6.39
CA MET A 517 10.14 -21.48 7.46
C MET A 517 9.57 -21.81 8.85
N VAL A 518 8.30 -21.51 9.09
CA VAL A 518 7.61 -21.91 10.32
C VAL A 518 7.46 -23.44 10.37
N ASP A 519 6.87 -24.01 9.33
CA ASP A 519 6.68 -25.45 9.14
C ASP A 519 6.39 -25.74 7.66
N SER A 520 6.95 -26.82 7.09
CA SER A 520 6.81 -27.13 5.66
C SER A 520 5.35 -27.32 5.23
N GLU A 521 4.47 -27.79 6.11
CA GLU A 521 3.04 -27.99 5.84
C GLU A 521 2.18 -26.76 6.18
N MET A 522 2.76 -25.72 6.79
CA MET A 522 2.03 -24.52 7.20
C MET A 522 1.23 -23.84 6.08
N PRO A 523 1.74 -23.72 4.82
CA PRO A 523 0.92 -23.17 3.74
C PRO A 523 -0.41 -23.91 3.55
N LYS A 524 -0.39 -25.24 3.57
CA LYS A 524 -1.61 -26.05 3.42
C LYS A 524 -2.54 -25.90 4.63
N ILE A 525 -1.99 -25.86 5.85
CA ILE A 525 -2.76 -25.62 7.07
C ILE A 525 -3.50 -24.27 6.97
N ILE A 526 -2.83 -23.21 6.53
CA ILE A 526 -3.45 -21.91 6.33
C ILE A 526 -4.52 -21.94 5.23
N GLY A 527 -4.29 -22.67 4.14
CA GLY A 527 -5.30 -22.88 3.10
C GLY A 527 -6.60 -23.47 3.66
N GLN A 528 -6.48 -24.49 4.53
CA GLN A 528 -7.61 -25.13 5.19
C GLN A 528 -8.31 -24.21 6.21
N ILE A 529 -7.53 -23.51 7.04
CA ILE A 529 -8.03 -22.51 8.00
C ILE A 529 -8.88 -21.44 7.28
N LEU A 530 -8.38 -20.91 6.16
CA LEU A 530 -9.08 -19.88 5.39
C LEU A 530 -10.38 -20.40 4.78
N LEU A 531 -10.37 -21.59 4.16
CA LEU A 531 -11.59 -22.18 3.61
C LEU A 531 -12.65 -22.37 4.70
N LEU A 532 -12.26 -22.91 5.85
CA LEU A 532 -13.19 -23.12 6.97
C LEU A 532 -13.74 -21.78 7.49
N PHE A 533 -12.88 -20.80 7.70
CA PHE A 533 -13.28 -19.46 8.15
C PHE A 533 -14.29 -18.81 7.20
N TYR A 534 -14.00 -18.75 5.90
CA TYR A 534 -14.89 -18.07 4.96
C TYR A 534 -16.16 -18.85 4.64
N LYS A 535 -16.14 -20.19 4.66
CA LYS A 535 -17.33 -21.02 4.43
C LYS A 535 -18.27 -21.07 5.65
N GLU A 536 -17.70 -21.23 6.84
CA GLU A 536 -18.47 -21.48 8.07
C GLU A 536 -18.59 -20.25 8.97
N ARG A 537 -17.85 -19.17 8.69
CA ARG A 537 -17.81 -17.94 9.50
C ARG A 537 -17.33 -18.18 10.93
N THR A 538 -16.56 -19.23 11.15
CA THR A 538 -15.91 -19.52 12.44
C THR A 538 -14.61 -18.75 12.52
N SER A 539 -14.52 -17.74 13.39
CA SER A 539 -13.37 -16.82 13.44
C SER A 539 -12.28 -17.20 14.44
N SER A 540 -12.61 -17.86 15.55
CA SER A 540 -11.64 -18.29 16.56
C SER A 540 -10.67 -19.33 16.00
N LEU A 541 -9.36 -19.11 16.14
CA LEU A 541 -8.37 -20.11 15.72
C LEU A 541 -8.50 -21.42 16.50
N ALA A 542 -8.80 -21.36 17.79
CA ALA A 542 -9.05 -22.55 18.60
C ALA A 542 -10.22 -23.37 18.04
N ASP A 543 -11.35 -22.70 17.73
CA ASP A 543 -12.53 -23.37 17.17
C ASP A 543 -12.28 -23.94 15.77
N ILE A 544 -11.59 -23.18 14.91
CA ILE A 544 -11.18 -23.65 13.58
C ILE A 544 -10.27 -24.88 13.71
N THR A 545 -9.32 -24.86 14.63
CA THR A 545 -8.39 -25.98 14.87
C THR A 545 -9.15 -27.23 15.30
N ASN A 546 -10.10 -27.10 16.22
CA ASN A 546 -10.96 -28.20 16.65
C ASN A 546 -11.79 -28.76 15.48
N LYS A 547 -12.35 -27.89 14.63
CA LYS A 547 -13.10 -28.31 13.45
C LYS A 547 -12.25 -29.02 12.39
N LEU A 548 -11.01 -28.59 12.18
CA LEU A 548 -10.07 -29.27 11.27
C LEU A 548 -9.70 -30.68 11.75
N LEU A 549 -9.78 -30.93 13.06
CA LEU A 549 -9.56 -32.26 13.65
C LEU A 549 -10.81 -33.15 13.53
N GLY A 550 -12.01 -32.56 13.52
CA GLY A 550 -13.28 -33.29 13.49
C GLY A 550 -13.43 -34.23 14.70
N ASP A 551 -14.13 -35.36 14.53
CA ASP A 551 -14.34 -36.37 15.58
C ASP A 551 -13.11 -37.29 15.80
N THR A 552 -11.92 -36.89 15.36
CA THR A 552 -10.74 -37.74 15.49
C THR A 552 -10.38 -37.95 16.96
N LYS A 553 -10.33 -39.22 17.40
CA LYS A 553 -9.79 -39.60 18.72
C LYS A 553 -8.25 -39.61 18.76
N ASN A 554 -7.59 -39.15 17.68
CA ASN A 554 -6.13 -39.14 17.59
C ASN A 554 -5.56 -37.90 18.30
N GLU A 555 -5.23 -38.07 19.57
CA GLU A 555 -4.64 -37.02 20.40
C GLU A 555 -3.30 -36.50 19.85
N ASP A 556 -2.48 -37.36 19.24
CA ASP A 556 -1.20 -36.94 18.65
C ASP A 556 -1.39 -35.92 17.54
N ARG A 557 -2.40 -36.14 16.69
CA ARG A 557 -2.74 -35.22 15.59
C ARG A 557 -3.22 -33.86 16.14
N LYS A 558 -4.00 -33.88 17.21
CA LYS A 558 -4.47 -32.66 17.89
C LYS A 558 -3.31 -31.87 18.48
N ILE A 559 -2.42 -32.55 19.19
CA ILE A 559 -1.21 -31.94 19.77
C ILE A 559 -0.34 -31.33 18.67
N LEU A 560 -0.11 -32.06 17.58
CA LEU A 560 0.72 -31.61 16.47
C LEU A 560 0.16 -30.36 15.79
N LEU A 561 -1.12 -30.36 15.41
CA LEU A 561 -1.74 -29.22 14.73
C LEU A 561 -1.77 -27.99 15.63
N THR A 562 -2.19 -28.16 16.89
CA THR A 562 -2.25 -27.07 17.88
C THR A 562 -0.88 -26.46 18.11
N SER A 563 0.16 -27.29 18.24
CA SER A 563 1.54 -26.83 18.42
C SER A 563 2.06 -26.05 17.21
N LYS A 564 1.77 -26.51 15.99
CA LYS A 564 2.14 -25.80 14.75
C LYS A 564 1.49 -24.43 14.65
N ILE A 565 0.19 -24.32 14.96
CA ILE A 565 -0.53 -23.03 14.94
C ILE A 565 0.00 -22.10 16.03
N LYS A 566 0.20 -22.59 17.25
CA LYS A 566 0.82 -21.82 18.34
C LYS A 566 2.19 -21.25 17.94
N LYS A 567 3.03 -22.07 17.30
CA LYS A 567 4.33 -21.65 16.77
C LYS A 567 4.18 -20.52 15.75
N LEU A 568 3.28 -20.68 14.76
CA LEU A 568 3.01 -19.63 13.76
C LEU A 568 2.63 -18.29 14.41
N LEU A 569 1.76 -18.31 15.43
CA LEU A 569 1.31 -17.08 16.08
C LEU A 569 2.45 -16.35 16.80
N VAL A 570 3.31 -17.11 17.49
CA VAL A 570 4.53 -16.57 18.12
C VAL A 570 5.48 -16.01 17.07
N ASP A 571 5.73 -16.76 16.00
CA ASP A 571 6.62 -16.34 14.91
C ASP A 571 6.12 -15.03 14.29
N ILE A 572 4.81 -14.93 13.99
CA ILE A 572 4.17 -13.69 13.50
C ILE A 572 4.31 -12.55 14.50
N LEU A 573 4.15 -12.80 15.79
CA LEU A 573 4.25 -11.76 16.81
C LEU A 573 5.69 -11.21 16.90
N LEU A 574 6.70 -12.09 16.90
CA LEU A 574 8.06 -11.75 17.30
C LEU A 574 9.05 -11.51 16.15
N GLY A 575 8.81 -11.99 14.93
CA GLY A 575 9.78 -11.78 13.83
C GLY A 575 9.24 -11.89 12.40
N PHE A 576 8.15 -12.62 12.17
CA PHE A 576 7.60 -12.85 10.84
C PHE A 576 6.80 -11.64 10.33
N PHE A 577 7.09 -11.24 9.08
CA PHE A 577 6.36 -10.20 8.34
C PHE A 577 5.90 -10.74 6.98
N ALA A 578 4.71 -10.36 6.51
CA ALA A 578 4.16 -10.88 5.25
C ALA A 578 4.96 -10.47 3.99
N GLY A 579 5.54 -9.26 4.00
CA GLY A 579 6.15 -8.63 2.83
C GLY A 579 7.65 -8.82 2.66
N THR A 580 8.34 -9.44 3.62
CA THR A 580 9.80 -9.60 3.61
C THR A 580 10.16 -11.04 3.95
N LYS A 581 11.14 -11.63 3.27
CA LYS A 581 11.59 -12.99 3.59
C LYS A 581 12.16 -13.02 5.01
N TRP A 582 11.71 -13.98 5.80
CA TRP A 582 12.08 -14.16 7.20
C TRP A 582 13.12 -15.27 7.32
N ASN A 583 14.19 -15.00 8.07
CA ASN A 583 15.30 -15.93 8.25
C ASN A 583 15.14 -16.84 9.49
N GLY A 584 14.04 -16.69 10.25
CA GLY A 584 13.81 -17.44 11.49
C GLY A 584 14.23 -16.70 12.77
N SER A 585 14.82 -15.51 12.67
CA SER A 585 15.24 -14.71 13.83
C SER A 585 14.10 -13.86 14.38
N TYR A 586 14.00 -13.73 15.71
CA TYR A 586 13.07 -12.80 16.33
C TYR A 586 13.66 -11.39 16.42
N GLU A 587 12.83 -10.40 16.13
CA GLU A 587 13.12 -8.96 16.27
C GLU A 587 12.71 -8.44 17.65
N ALA A 588 11.95 -9.23 18.41
CA ALA A 588 11.56 -8.97 19.79
C ALA A 588 11.56 -10.28 20.59
N ASN A 589 11.87 -10.20 21.88
CA ASN A 589 11.88 -11.35 22.80
C ASN A 589 10.70 -11.33 23.78
N GLY A 590 9.80 -10.37 23.61
CA GLY A 590 8.55 -10.32 24.38
C GLY A 590 7.51 -9.40 23.78
N THR A 591 6.35 -9.34 24.44
CA THR A 591 5.33 -8.34 24.17
C THR A 591 4.72 -7.83 25.47
N ILE A 592 4.45 -6.54 25.55
CA ILE A 592 3.73 -5.91 26.66
C ILE A 592 2.28 -5.69 26.22
N VAL A 593 1.34 -6.13 27.05
CA VAL A 593 -0.08 -5.92 26.84
C VAL A 593 -0.56 -4.83 27.79
N MET A 594 -1.01 -3.71 27.22
CA MET A 594 -1.76 -2.68 27.94
C MET A 594 -3.23 -3.10 27.95
N LYS A 595 -3.74 -3.49 29.12
CA LYS A 595 -5.13 -3.89 29.32
C LYS A 595 -6.06 -2.69 29.25
N ASN A 596 -7.36 -2.95 29.07
CA ASN A 596 -8.38 -1.90 29.05
C ASN A 596 -8.46 -1.15 30.40
N ASN A 597 -8.08 -1.75 31.53
CA ASN A 597 -8.05 -1.04 32.81
C ASN A 597 -6.80 -0.17 33.03
N GLY A 598 -5.83 -0.16 32.10
CA GLY A 598 -4.57 0.59 32.24
C GLY A 598 -3.42 -0.19 32.88
N ASP A 599 -3.64 -1.45 33.27
CA ASP A 599 -2.56 -2.31 33.75
C ASP A 599 -1.70 -2.82 32.59
N CYS A 600 -0.41 -2.96 32.85
CA CYS A 600 0.55 -3.59 31.95
C CYS A 600 0.94 -4.97 32.47
N VAL A 601 0.98 -5.95 31.58
CA VAL A 601 1.57 -7.27 31.82
C VAL A 601 2.47 -7.65 30.64
N GLY A 602 3.54 -8.40 30.91
CA GLY A 602 4.51 -8.82 29.90
C GLY A 602 4.38 -10.30 29.57
N PHE A 603 4.58 -10.64 28.30
CA PHE A 603 5.01 -11.97 27.90
C PHE A 603 6.47 -11.89 27.47
N HIS A 604 7.26 -12.90 27.82
CA HIS A 604 8.67 -13.01 27.44
C HIS A 604 8.97 -14.45 27.03
N ILE A 605 9.94 -14.65 26.13
CA ILE A 605 10.31 -15.98 25.60
C ILE A 605 10.75 -17.00 26.68
N ILE A 606 11.11 -16.55 27.88
CA ILE A 606 11.41 -17.45 29.01
C ILE A 606 10.16 -18.18 29.54
N GLU A 607 8.96 -17.64 29.27
CA GLU A 607 7.66 -18.23 29.63
C GLU A 607 6.80 -18.43 28.37
N LEU A 608 7.41 -19.03 27.34
CA LEU A 608 6.81 -19.09 26.02
C LEU A 608 5.46 -19.80 25.97
N ASP A 609 5.21 -20.75 26.88
CA ASP A 609 3.97 -21.52 26.87
C ASP A 609 2.75 -20.68 27.28
N ASN A 610 2.90 -19.72 28.20
CA ASN A 610 1.85 -18.75 28.52
C ASN A 610 1.50 -17.91 27.29
N LEU A 611 2.52 -17.43 26.57
CA LEU A 611 2.33 -16.64 25.35
C LEU A 611 1.66 -17.46 24.23
N LYS A 612 2.11 -18.69 24.00
CA LYS A 612 1.51 -19.60 23.00
C LYS A 612 0.03 -19.85 23.29
N ASN A 613 -0.30 -20.14 24.54
CA ASN A 613 -1.68 -20.42 24.96
C ASN A 613 -2.55 -19.17 24.82
N TYR A 614 -2.08 -18.04 25.34
CA TYR A 614 -2.78 -16.76 25.21
C TYR A 614 -3.09 -16.42 23.75
N LEU A 615 -2.10 -16.49 22.85
CA LEU A 615 -2.30 -16.21 21.43
C LEU A 615 -3.30 -17.18 20.79
N PHE A 616 -3.19 -18.48 21.06
CA PHE A 616 -4.06 -19.47 20.45
C PHE A 616 -5.53 -19.31 20.85
N GLU A 617 -5.80 -19.00 22.11
CA GLU A 617 -7.16 -18.83 22.62
C GLU A 617 -7.80 -17.48 22.24
N ASN A 618 -6.98 -16.44 22.01
CA ASN A 618 -7.49 -15.08 21.81
C ASN A 618 -7.45 -14.59 20.35
N ILE A 619 -6.63 -15.20 19.48
CA ILE A 619 -6.53 -14.76 18.09
C ILE A 619 -7.71 -15.28 17.25
N LYS A 620 -8.26 -14.37 16.45
CA LYS A 620 -9.36 -14.61 15.52
C LYS A 620 -9.01 -14.16 14.10
N LEU A 621 -9.59 -14.83 13.11
CA LEU A 621 -9.64 -14.34 11.74
C LEU A 621 -10.68 -13.25 11.59
N ASP A 622 -10.36 -12.23 10.78
CA ASP A 622 -11.27 -11.14 10.43
C ASP A 622 -11.42 -11.04 8.90
N THR A 623 -12.52 -10.44 8.42
CA THR A 623 -12.76 -10.23 6.98
C THR A 623 -12.38 -8.80 6.60
N PRO A 624 -11.25 -8.58 5.90
CA PRO A 624 -10.87 -7.25 5.45
C PRO A 624 -11.64 -6.82 4.19
N SER A 625 -11.43 -5.57 3.75
CA SER A 625 -12.04 -5.05 2.52
C SER A 625 -11.60 -5.85 1.29
N THR A 626 -12.55 -6.54 0.66
CA THR A 626 -12.33 -7.33 -0.56
C THR A 626 -11.81 -6.50 -1.72
N THR A 627 -12.25 -5.24 -1.79
CA THR A 627 -11.87 -4.30 -2.85
C THR A 627 -10.45 -3.79 -2.65
N ARG A 628 -10.12 -3.35 -1.43
CA ARG A 628 -8.78 -2.83 -1.11
C ARG A 628 -7.69 -3.87 -1.32
N HIS A 629 -7.95 -5.12 -0.93
CA HIS A 629 -6.95 -6.19 -0.95
C HIS A 629 -7.11 -7.18 -2.11
N ARG A 630 -8.01 -6.90 -3.07
CA ARG A 630 -8.16 -7.64 -4.33
C ARG A 630 -8.39 -9.15 -4.17
N PHE A 631 -9.35 -9.53 -3.34
CA PHE A 631 -9.71 -10.94 -3.12
C PHE A 631 -11.23 -11.17 -3.07
N GLY A 632 -11.66 -12.43 -3.04
CA GLY A 632 -13.06 -12.78 -2.84
C GLY A 632 -13.93 -12.83 -4.10
N LYS A 633 -13.31 -12.89 -5.29
CA LYS A 633 -14.00 -13.05 -6.59
C LYS A 633 -13.41 -14.23 -7.36
N LEU A 634 -14.23 -14.86 -8.18
CA LEU A 634 -13.81 -15.86 -9.15
C LEU A 634 -13.14 -15.16 -10.35
N TYR A 635 -12.02 -15.66 -10.83
CA TYR A 635 -11.29 -15.12 -11.97
C TYR A 635 -10.65 -16.23 -12.80
N LEU A 636 -10.39 -15.95 -14.07
CA LEU A 636 -9.68 -16.84 -14.99
C LEU A 636 -8.20 -16.49 -15.01
N GLU A 637 -7.29 -17.45 -14.96
CA GLU A 637 -5.86 -17.19 -15.15
C GLU A 637 -5.43 -17.49 -16.60
N LYS A 638 -4.17 -17.18 -16.94
CA LYS A 638 -3.61 -17.36 -18.30
C LYS A 638 -3.68 -18.78 -18.85
N ASP A 639 -3.66 -19.77 -17.98
CA ASP A 639 -3.81 -21.19 -18.33
C ASP A 639 -5.25 -21.55 -18.73
N GLY A 640 -6.18 -20.60 -18.58
CA GLY A 640 -7.59 -20.81 -18.83
C GLY A 640 -8.30 -21.55 -17.69
N GLU A 641 -7.69 -21.70 -16.52
CA GLU A 641 -8.33 -22.33 -15.37
C GLU A 641 -8.97 -21.27 -14.45
N LEU A 642 -9.92 -21.70 -13.61
CA LEU A 642 -10.63 -20.83 -12.67
C LEU A 642 -9.93 -20.80 -11.33
N TYR A 643 -9.91 -19.61 -10.72
CA TYR A 643 -9.26 -19.37 -9.44
C TYR A 643 -10.08 -18.45 -8.54
N PHE A 644 -9.83 -18.55 -7.25
CA PHE A 644 -10.40 -17.73 -6.20
C PHE A 644 -9.33 -17.33 -5.19
N LYS A 645 -9.38 -16.09 -4.68
CA LYS A 645 -8.44 -15.61 -3.65
C LYS A 645 -9.14 -15.41 -2.31
N LEU A 646 -8.51 -15.85 -1.23
CA LEU A 646 -8.89 -15.55 0.15
C LEU A 646 -7.77 -14.78 0.85
N ASN A 647 -8.11 -13.90 1.80
CA ASN A 647 -7.13 -13.11 2.54
C ASN A 647 -7.04 -13.55 4.01
N LEU A 648 -5.82 -13.60 4.55
CA LEU A 648 -5.54 -13.82 5.96
C LEU A 648 -5.36 -12.49 6.70
N GLN A 649 -6.21 -12.26 7.69
CA GLN A 649 -6.06 -11.20 8.69
C GLN A 649 -6.26 -11.82 10.07
N LEU A 650 -5.34 -11.54 11.00
CA LEU A 650 -5.37 -12.08 12.36
C LEU A 650 -5.44 -10.96 13.39
N ARG A 651 -6.43 -10.99 14.27
CA ARG A 651 -6.68 -9.97 15.31
C ARG A 651 -6.89 -10.61 16.69
N PHE A 652 -6.62 -9.85 17.73
CA PHE A 652 -6.84 -10.24 19.13
C PHE A 652 -8.32 -10.14 19.56
#